data_AF-A0A7X7LPU4-F1
#
_entry.id   AF-A0A7X7LPU4-F1
#
_cell.length_a   1.000
_cell.length_b   1.000
_cell.length_c   1.000
_cell.angle_alpha   90.00
_cell.angle_beta   90.00
_cell.angle_gamma   90.00
#
_symmetry.space_group_name_H-M   'P 1'
#
loop_
_entity.id
_entity.type
_entity.pdbx_description
1 polymer ?
#
loop_
_entity_poly.entity_id
_entity_poly.type
_entity_poly.pdbx_seq_one_letter_code
_entity_poly.pdbx_strand_id
1 'polypeptide(L)'
;MKTPGKQKILWVLLIISLLFSMQGFILRTSNEAVDKAVITTADYRELRTIANQSNYDLDEVLDRLQASGVNHLTIKETTIRDLEGQGQLVVDYWGNYYAGLQTTAPGLAQEIAQSLPVGNINPANLVITPVDELTADFITANLSQRLSEEELVPIQVGGQTALLLNLEFPQPVWVEGAVKKPDLRIGFDEGLMEELQARGFEMVLSPGNTTGSRTGYINEYNKIIKDFAIHYIIFDGMEISGYPENIDLMQQAITGNDLILGIIETSQQLGYLDQVGIDELMLGSDYPINRVYSTRNDEYLKEVDERYYRWVRGVIDRSIRILYLVPFQNEKINYSQNLEDTLDTAARFHQTIAEKGYNIDQPLSKMSAAMPDKFDRLAVSISLLVGLLLYLGYIFNWRNKTWLLLAGLGILACLGVNVVLKADLAKIYALAAAILYPALSSLLMLYYWRDNQQRPVWQQIIVSLVILLGINAIGMYTIVTSLADIKYIMNIEYFRGVKVAFLLPLILFVFNYLAVFVGGSHLKKFLGDFLQSSPNYLILGLALIGLIGLYLYIARSGNTSGVSVSSLELRTREVLETIFIARPRFKEIIIGYPALFALIYLYHKYKKEAVVFILGLGIVMGSISMVNSFSHVFTAVVISAQRTVAGLIVGIIMGLITLAVIRAGEILYQRWQ
;
A
#
# COMPACT_ATOMS: atom_id res chain seq x y z
N MET A 1 11.98 40.00 13.66
CA MET A 1 12.44 39.82 12.26
C MET A 1 12.21 41.09 11.44
N LYS A 2 13.26 41.86 11.11
CA LYS A 2 13.21 42.71 9.90
C LYS A 2 13.50 41.78 8.72
N THR A 3 12.48 41.19 8.12
CA THR A 3 12.66 40.47 6.84
C THR A 3 13.14 41.50 5.81
N PRO A 4 14.33 41.35 5.22
CA PRO A 4 14.75 42.21 4.13
C PRO A 4 13.71 42.14 3.01
N GLY A 5 13.56 43.22 2.23
CA GLY A 5 12.49 43.33 1.22
C GLY A 5 12.43 42.15 0.25
N LYS A 6 13.56 41.50 -0.01
CA LYS A 6 13.69 40.34 -0.91
C LYS A 6 12.98 39.09 -0.38
N GLN A 7 13.15 38.75 0.90
CA GLN A 7 12.50 37.56 1.48
C GLN A 7 10.98 37.70 1.47
N LYS A 8 10.46 38.92 1.65
CA LYS A 8 9.02 39.18 1.53
C LYS A 8 8.50 38.88 0.11
N ILE A 9 9.25 39.30 -0.92
CA ILE A 9 8.90 38.99 -2.32
C ILE A 9 8.92 37.48 -2.56
N LEU A 10 9.95 36.78 -2.08
CA LEU A 10 10.05 35.31 -2.24
C LEU A 10 8.90 34.56 -1.52
N TRP A 11 8.46 35.02 -0.36
CA TRP A 11 7.27 34.47 0.30
C TRP A 11 6.00 34.64 -0.54
N VAL A 12 5.81 35.82 -1.15
CA VAL A 12 4.65 36.08 -2.02
C VAL A 12 4.73 35.22 -3.29
N LEU A 13 5.90 35.13 -3.92
CA LEU A 13 6.11 34.28 -5.09
C LEU A 13 5.90 32.80 -4.77
N LEU A 14 6.30 32.34 -3.58
CA LEU A 14 6.06 30.98 -3.14
C LEU A 14 4.56 30.69 -3.07
N ILE A 15 3.78 31.55 -2.41
CA ILE A 15 2.32 31.41 -2.34
C ILE A 15 1.70 31.38 -3.73
N ILE A 16 2.08 32.30 -4.62
CA ILE A 16 1.58 32.34 -6.00
C ILE A 16 1.90 31.03 -6.74
N SER A 17 3.13 30.54 -6.65
CA SER A 17 3.52 29.28 -7.31
C SER A 17 2.77 28.05 -6.77
N LEU A 18 2.47 28.03 -5.46
CA LEU A 18 1.66 26.97 -4.85
C LEU A 18 0.20 27.01 -5.31
N LEU A 19 -0.36 28.21 -5.53
CA LEU A 19 -1.71 28.36 -6.09
C LEU A 19 -1.77 27.83 -7.54
N PHE A 20 -0.73 28.06 -8.33
CA PHE A 20 -0.65 27.47 -9.68
C PHE A 20 -0.54 25.94 -9.66
N SER A 21 0.00 25.33 -8.59
CA SER A 21 0.07 23.86 -8.47
C SER A 21 -1.17 23.24 -7.81
N MET A 22 -2.24 24.01 -7.61
CA MET A 22 -3.44 23.55 -6.87
C MET A 22 -4.21 22.44 -7.59
N GLN A 23 -4.12 22.37 -8.92
CA GLN A 23 -4.82 21.35 -9.70
C GLN A 23 -4.47 19.93 -9.27
N GLY A 24 -3.19 19.65 -8.97
CA GLY A 24 -2.77 18.34 -8.46
C GLY A 24 -3.38 18.04 -7.09
N PHE A 25 -3.51 19.03 -6.21
CA PHE A 25 -4.16 18.85 -4.90
C PHE A 25 -5.66 18.55 -5.08
N ILE A 26 -6.33 19.29 -5.96
CA ILE A 26 -7.76 19.10 -6.26
C ILE A 26 -7.99 17.70 -6.80
N LEU A 27 -7.25 17.30 -7.85
CA LEU A 27 -7.33 15.97 -8.45
C LEU A 27 -7.17 14.87 -7.40
N ARG A 28 -6.17 15.00 -6.53
CA ARG A 28 -5.92 14.04 -5.47
C ARG A 28 -7.10 13.94 -4.50
N THR A 29 -7.58 15.08 -4.00
CA THR A 29 -8.67 15.11 -3.02
C THR A 29 -10.03 14.74 -3.61
N SER A 30 -10.28 14.98 -4.90
CA SER A 30 -11.53 14.57 -5.55
C SER A 30 -11.62 13.05 -5.71
N ASN A 31 -10.50 12.41 -6.07
CA ASN A 31 -10.41 10.95 -6.14
C ASN A 31 -10.62 10.32 -4.76
N GLU A 32 -9.97 10.85 -3.71
CA GLU A 32 -10.14 10.35 -2.34
C GLU A 32 -11.54 10.57 -1.76
N ALA A 33 -12.24 11.63 -2.18
CA ALA A 33 -13.56 11.98 -1.63
C ALA A 33 -14.65 10.97 -2.02
N VAL A 34 -14.54 10.39 -3.22
CA VAL A 34 -15.48 9.37 -3.73
C VAL A 34 -15.09 7.95 -3.27
N ASP A 35 -13.85 7.76 -2.82
CA ASP A 35 -13.28 6.48 -2.43
C ASP A 35 -13.60 6.08 -0.98
N LYS A 36 -14.90 5.85 -0.69
CA LYS A 36 -15.41 5.50 0.66
C LYS A 36 -16.15 4.17 0.76
N ALA A 37 -16.46 3.54 -0.36
CA ALA A 37 -17.13 2.25 -0.39
C ALA A 37 -16.13 1.12 -0.11
N VAL A 38 -16.50 0.14 0.71
CA VAL A 38 -15.69 -1.02 1.03
C VAL A 38 -16.52 -2.26 0.73
N ILE A 39 -15.97 -3.14 -0.09
CA ILE A 39 -16.53 -4.46 -0.34
C ILE A 39 -15.66 -5.50 0.37
N THR A 40 -16.30 -6.50 0.96
CA THR A 40 -15.64 -7.69 1.48
C THR A 40 -16.13 -8.86 0.65
N THR A 41 -15.21 -9.55 0.00
CA THR A 41 -15.51 -10.71 -0.84
C THR A 41 -14.88 -11.95 -0.23
N ALA A 42 -15.65 -13.01 -0.03
CA ALA A 42 -15.12 -14.25 0.51
C ALA A 42 -14.78 -15.25 -0.60
N ASP A 43 -13.66 -15.95 -0.45
CA ASP A 43 -13.26 -17.00 -1.39
C ASP A 43 -14.18 -18.22 -1.24
N TYR A 44 -15.11 -18.39 -2.18
CA TYR A 44 -16.12 -19.46 -2.11
C TYR A 44 -15.46 -20.85 -2.09
N ARG A 45 -14.40 -21.06 -2.89
CA ARG A 45 -13.73 -22.37 -2.97
C ARG A 45 -13.04 -22.72 -1.67
N GLU A 46 -12.35 -21.76 -1.04
CA GLU A 46 -11.71 -21.96 0.25
C GLU A 46 -12.74 -22.15 1.37
N LEU A 47 -13.82 -21.36 1.38
CA LEU A 47 -14.93 -21.53 2.33
C LEU A 47 -15.52 -22.93 2.25
N ARG A 48 -15.84 -23.41 1.04
CA ARG A 48 -16.36 -24.76 0.82
C ARG A 48 -15.38 -25.83 1.30
N THR A 49 -14.09 -25.66 1.02
CA THR A 49 -13.05 -26.59 1.44
C THR A 49 -12.98 -26.70 2.96
N ILE A 50 -12.99 -25.58 3.67
CA ILE A 50 -12.95 -25.53 5.13
C ILE A 50 -14.27 -26.01 5.74
N ALA A 51 -15.41 -25.65 5.16
CA ALA A 51 -16.73 -26.10 5.60
C ALA A 51 -16.83 -27.63 5.56
N ASN A 52 -16.41 -28.26 4.45
CA ASN A 52 -16.37 -29.72 4.28
C ASN A 52 -15.47 -30.46 5.29
N GLN A 53 -14.53 -29.75 5.93
CA GLN A 53 -13.64 -30.27 6.97
C GLN A 53 -14.09 -29.89 8.39
N SER A 54 -15.13 -29.07 8.50
CA SER A 54 -15.71 -28.59 9.74
C SER A 54 -16.99 -29.34 10.10
N ASN A 55 -17.61 -28.97 11.23
CA ASN A 55 -18.92 -29.48 11.64
C ASN A 55 -20.09 -28.63 11.11
N TYR A 56 -19.82 -27.62 10.28
CA TYR A 56 -20.83 -26.74 9.73
C TYR A 56 -21.18 -27.13 8.30
N ASP A 57 -22.48 -27.05 7.98
CA ASP A 57 -22.93 -27.18 6.59
C ASP A 57 -22.58 -25.90 5.80
N LEU A 58 -22.28 -26.03 4.51
CA LEU A 58 -21.92 -24.89 3.68
C LEU A 58 -23.04 -23.84 3.65
N ASP A 59 -24.31 -24.25 3.64
CA ASP A 59 -25.45 -23.33 3.62
C ASP A 59 -25.50 -22.50 4.90
N GLU A 60 -25.28 -23.14 6.05
CA GLU A 60 -25.20 -22.45 7.35
C GLU A 60 -24.05 -21.43 7.36
N VAL A 61 -22.91 -21.79 6.76
CA VAL A 61 -21.75 -20.90 6.67
C VAL A 61 -22.05 -19.68 5.80
N LEU A 62 -22.72 -19.87 4.66
CA LEU A 62 -23.12 -18.79 3.76
C LEU A 62 -24.15 -17.87 4.41
N ASP A 63 -25.14 -18.40 5.13
CA ASP A 63 -26.12 -17.61 5.87
C ASP A 63 -25.46 -16.75 6.95
N ARG A 64 -24.53 -17.33 7.71
CA ARG A 64 -23.76 -16.59 8.73
C ARG A 64 -22.83 -15.53 8.12
N LEU A 65 -22.30 -15.80 6.93
CA LEU A 65 -21.45 -14.88 6.19
C LEU A 65 -22.24 -13.62 5.76
N GLN A 66 -23.44 -13.80 5.20
CA GLN A 66 -24.36 -12.69 4.90
C GLN A 66 -24.80 -11.95 6.16
N ALA A 67 -25.11 -12.68 7.25
CA ALA A 67 -25.45 -12.06 8.53
C ALA A 67 -24.30 -11.21 9.11
N SER A 68 -23.06 -11.54 8.75
CA SER A 68 -21.85 -10.76 9.09
C SER A 68 -21.65 -9.55 8.17
N GLY A 69 -22.54 -9.34 7.18
CA GLY A 69 -22.51 -8.25 6.20
C GLY A 69 -21.62 -8.50 4.99
N VAL A 70 -21.16 -9.74 4.77
CA VAL A 70 -20.36 -10.11 3.60
C VAL A 70 -21.30 -10.62 2.52
N ASN A 71 -21.58 -9.79 1.52
CA ASN A 71 -22.53 -10.09 0.44
C ASN A 71 -21.86 -10.37 -0.91
N HIS A 72 -20.52 -10.32 -0.97
CA HIS A 72 -19.77 -10.65 -2.18
C HIS A 72 -19.05 -12.00 -2.02
N LEU A 73 -19.07 -12.80 -3.09
CA LEU A 73 -18.29 -14.04 -3.20
C LEU A 73 -17.33 -13.97 -4.38
N THR A 74 -16.07 -14.31 -4.13
CA THR A 74 -15.10 -14.49 -5.19
C THR A 74 -15.28 -15.88 -5.78
N ILE A 75 -15.65 -15.92 -7.06
CA ILE A 75 -15.85 -17.16 -7.81
C ILE A 75 -14.65 -17.38 -8.71
N LYS A 76 -13.97 -18.52 -8.54
CA LYS A 76 -12.88 -18.97 -9.40
C LYS A 76 -13.41 -19.91 -10.47
N GLU A 77 -12.66 -20.04 -11.56
CA GLU A 77 -12.95 -21.07 -12.55
C GLU A 77 -12.86 -22.46 -11.90
N THR A 78 -13.84 -23.29 -12.22
CA THR A 78 -13.88 -24.70 -11.86
C THR A 78 -12.74 -25.42 -12.58
N THR A 79 -11.97 -26.22 -11.83
CA THR A 79 -10.88 -27.00 -12.39
C THR A 79 -11.22 -28.49 -12.50
N ILE A 80 -10.44 -29.23 -13.29
CA ILE A 80 -10.57 -30.70 -13.35
C ILE A 80 -10.36 -31.33 -11.97
N ARG A 81 -9.48 -30.76 -11.13
CA ARG A 81 -9.24 -31.26 -9.77
C ARG A 81 -10.38 -30.91 -8.81
N ASP A 82 -11.05 -29.77 -9.01
CA ASP A 82 -12.25 -29.43 -8.24
C ASP A 82 -13.37 -30.44 -8.50
N LEU A 83 -13.60 -30.85 -9.75
CA LEU A 83 -14.61 -31.87 -10.11
C LEU A 83 -14.20 -33.29 -9.69
N GLU A 84 -12.91 -33.62 -9.77
CA GLU A 84 -12.36 -34.90 -9.26
C GLU A 84 -12.59 -35.03 -7.75
N GLY A 85 -12.31 -33.97 -6.98
CA GLY A 85 -12.56 -33.95 -5.54
C GLY A 85 -14.04 -34.04 -5.14
N GLN A 86 -14.94 -33.65 -6.05
CA GLN A 86 -16.39 -33.81 -5.89
C GLN A 86 -16.91 -35.17 -6.35
N GLY A 87 -16.05 -36.02 -6.94
CA GLY A 87 -16.43 -37.32 -7.46
C GLY A 87 -17.26 -37.26 -8.76
N GLN A 88 -17.21 -36.15 -9.49
CA GLN A 88 -17.95 -35.94 -10.74
C GLN A 88 -17.15 -36.37 -11.99
N LEU A 89 -15.84 -36.50 -11.87
CA LEU A 89 -14.99 -37.06 -12.90
C LEU A 89 -13.81 -37.82 -12.30
N VAL A 90 -13.16 -38.64 -13.13
CA VAL A 90 -11.89 -39.30 -12.82
C VAL A 90 -10.80 -38.71 -13.72
N VAL A 91 -9.65 -38.36 -13.14
CA VAL A 91 -8.47 -37.92 -13.89
C VAL A 91 -7.37 -38.98 -13.79
N ASP A 92 -6.91 -39.49 -14.93
CA ASP A 92 -5.76 -40.41 -14.98
C ASP A 92 -4.72 -39.93 -16.00
N TYR A 93 -3.50 -40.45 -15.90
CA TYR A 93 -2.47 -40.27 -16.91
C TYR A 93 -2.76 -41.19 -18.10
N TRP A 94 -2.53 -40.69 -19.32
CA TRP A 94 -2.72 -41.42 -20.56
C TRP A 94 -2.02 -42.77 -20.55
N GLY A 95 -0.79 -42.84 -20.05
CA GLY A 95 -0.04 -44.10 -19.96
C GLY A 95 -0.75 -45.18 -19.13
N ASN A 96 -1.33 -44.79 -17.99
CA ASN A 96 -2.07 -45.71 -17.13
C ASN A 96 -3.41 -46.09 -17.76
N TYR A 97 -4.14 -45.09 -18.25
CA TYR A 97 -5.44 -45.25 -18.89
C TYR A 97 -5.36 -46.19 -20.10
N TYR A 98 -4.39 -45.96 -20.98
CA TYR A 98 -4.17 -46.78 -22.18
C TYR A 98 -3.73 -48.20 -21.84
N ALA A 99 -2.84 -48.40 -20.84
CA ALA A 99 -2.48 -49.73 -20.35
C ALA A 99 -3.71 -50.47 -19.78
N GLY A 100 -4.58 -49.76 -19.04
CA GLY A 100 -5.86 -50.29 -18.57
C GLY A 100 -6.75 -50.75 -19.71
N LEU A 101 -6.91 -49.93 -20.76
CA LEU A 101 -7.69 -50.28 -21.96
C LEU A 101 -7.11 -51.51 -22.68
N GLN A 102 -5.79 -51.64 -22.79
CA GLN A 102 -5.17 -52.82 -23.40
C GLN A 102 -5.54 -54.14 -22.68
N THR A 103 -5.76 -54.08 -21.36
CA THR A 103 -6.13 -55.25 -20.58
C THR A 103 -7.63 -55.53 -20.57
N THR A 104 -8.47 -54.49 -20.56
CA THR A 104 -9.93 -54.60 -20.40
C THR A 104 -10.70 -54.61 -21.72
N ALA A 105 -10.21 -53.88 -22.73
CA ALA A 105 -10.84 -53.70 -24.04
C ALA A 105 -9.79 -53.58 -25.17
N PRO A 106 -9.02 -54.64 -25.47
CA PRO A 106 -7.87 -54.58 -26.39
C PRO A 106 -8.20 -54.12 -27.82
N GLY A 107 -9.40 -54.45 -28.33
CA GLY A 107 -9.83 -54.02 -29.66
C GLY A 107 -10.04 -52.50 -29.74
N LEU A 108 -10.64 -51.91 -28.70
CA LEU A 108 -10.83 -50.47 -28.61
C LEU A 108 -9.49 -49.75 -28.42
N ALA A 109 -8.59 -50.30 -27.61
CA ALA A 109 -7.24 -49.75 -27.47
C ALA A 109 -6.50 -49.67 -28.83
N GLN A 110 -6.67 -50.67 -29.69
CA GLN A 110 -6.08 -50.69 -31.02
C GLN A 110 -6.73 -49.67 -31.97
N GLU A 111 -8.06 -49.48 -31.90
CA GLU A 111 -8.78 -48.47 -32.68
C GLU A 111 -8.37 -47.05 -32.27
N ILE A 112 -8.32 -46.79 -30.96
CA ILE A 112 -7.85 -45.52 -30.41
C ILE A 112 -6.40 -45.25 -30.86
N ALA A 113 -5.52 -46.26 -30.81
CA ALA A 113 -4.15 -46.15 -31.29
C ALA A 113 -4.00 -45.94 -32.81
N GLN A 114 -5.01 -46.24 -33.60
CA GLN A 114 -5.02 -45.97 -35.05
C GLN A 114 -5.61 -44.58 -35.37
N SER A 115 -6.56 -44.12 -34.56
CA SER A 115 -7.23 -42.82 -34.72
C SER A 115 -6.42 -41.65 -34.15
N LEU A 116 -5.67 -41.89 -33.07
CA LEU A 116 -4.82 -40.90 -32.44
C LEU A 116 -3.45 -40.86 -33.14
N PRO A 117 -2.81 -39.68 -33.24
CA PRO A 117 -1.40 -39.60 -33.63
C PRO A 117 -0.53 -40.10 -32.46
N VAL A 118 -0.43 -41.42 -32.29
CA VAL A 118 0.24 -42.09 -31.15
C VAL A 118 1.71 -41.68 -30.97
N GLY A 119 2.34 -41.07 -31.98
CA GLY A 119 3.69 -40.50 -31.89
C GLY A 119 3.79 -39.13 -31.19
N ASN A 120 2.68 -38.42 -31.00
CA ASN A 120 2.63 -37.06 -30.45
C ASN A 120 1.98 -36.97 -29.06
N ILE A 121 1.49 -38.09 -28.50
CA ILE A 121 0.80 -38.10 -27.21
C ILE A 121 1.76 -38.59 -26.13
N ASN A 122 2.02 -37.72 -25.16
CA ASN A 122 2.89 -38.03 -24.04
C ASN A 122 2.16 -38.95 -23.03
N PRO A 123 2.79 -40.00 -22.48
CA PRO A 123 2.21 -40.79 -21.39
C PRO A 123 1.75 -39.99 -20.17
N ALA A 124 2.33 -38.80 -19.96
CA ALA A 124 1.97 -37.87 -18.89
C ALA A 124 0.78 -36.95 -19.21
N ASN A 125 0.21 -37.02 -20.41
CA ASN A 125 -1.03 -36.32 -20.75
C ASN A 125 -2.17 -36.84 -19.87
N LEU A 126 -3.21 -36.03 -19.68
CA LEU A 126 -4.33 -36.39 -18.81
C LEU A 126 -5.52 -36.91 -19.62
N VAL A 127 -6.20 -37.91 -19.09
CA VAL A 127 -7.52 -38.34 -19.55
C VAL A 127 -8.53 -38.02 -18.45
N ILE A 128 -9.58 -37.31 -18.81
CA ILE A 128 -10.71 -37.04 -17.93
C ILE A 128 -11.90 -37.90 -18.35
N THR A 129 -12.47 -38.62 -17.40
CA THR A 129 -13.66 -39.45 -17.61
C THR A 129 -14.79 -38.92 -16.74
N PRO A 130 -15.76 -38.18 -17.29
CA PRO A 130 -16.94 -37.72 -16.56
C PRO A 130 -17.77 -38.89 -16.05
N VAL A 131 -18.41 -38.72 -14.88
CA VAL A 131 -19.27 -39.76 -14.29
C VAL A 131 -20.67 -39.78 -14.92
N ASP A 132 -21.16 -38.62 -15.36
CA ASP A 132 -22.49 -38.45 -15.97
C ASP A 132 -22.44 -37.54 -17.22
N GLU A 133 -23.53 -37.57 -18.00
CA GLU A 133 -23.63 -36.87 -19.28
C GLU A 133 -23.71 -35.34 -19.11
N LEU A 134 -24.31 -34.83 -18.03
CA LEU A 134 -24.36 -33.38 -17.77
C LEU A 134 -22.96 -32.83 -17.49
N THR A 135 -22.18 -33.55 -16.67
CA THR A 135 -20.78 -33.22 -16.41
C THR A 135 -19.96 -33.30 -17.69
N ALA A 136 -20.19 -34.31 -18.54
CA ALA A 136 -19.52 -34.43 -19.83
C ALA A 136 -19.81 -33.22 -20.74
N ASP A 137 -21.09 -32.85 -20.88
CA ASP A 137 -21.52 -31.71 -21.70
C ASP A 137 -20.91 -30.39 -21.22
N PHE A 138 -20.92 -30.14 -19.90
CA PHE A 138 -20.30 -28.95 -19.31
C PHE A 138 -18.80 -28.88 -19.61
N ILE A 139 -18.07 -29.99 -19.43
CA ILE A 139 -16.63 -30.04 -19.66
C ILE A 139 -16.33 -29.84 -21.15
N THR A 140 -17.01 -30.56 -22.04
CA THR A 140 -16.77 -30.47 -23.48
C THR A 140 -17.11 -29.08 -24.03
N ALA A 141 -18.25 -28.50 -23.63
CA ALA A 141 -18.65 -27.16 -24.06
C ALA A 141 -17.62 -26.09 -23.68
N ASN A 142 -17.14 -26.09 -22.43
CA ASN A 142 -16.22 -25.06 -21.96
C ASN A 142 -14.76 -25.29 -22.38
N LEU A 143 -14.28 -26.55 -22.38
CA LEU A 143 -12.93 -26.84 -22.82
C LEU A 143 -12.77 -26.63 -24.33
N SER A 144 -13.79 -26.86 -25.16
CA SER A 144 -13.70 -26.62 -26.61
C SER A 144 -13.55 -25.13 -26.97
N GLN A 145 -13.91 -24.20 -26.07
CA GLN A 145 -13.67 -22.76 -26.23
C GLN A 145 -12.22 -22.35 -25.90
N ARG A 146 -11.49 -23.19 -25.16
CA ARG A 146 -10.12 -22.97 -24.68
C ARG A 146 -9.09 -23.80 -25.46
N LEU A 147 -9.48 -25.01 -25.85
CA LEU A 147 -8.61 -26.02 -26.47
C LEU A 147 -9.02 -26.27 -27.92
N SER A 148 -8.03 -26.46 -28.78
CA SER A 148 -8.20 -26.92 -30.15
C SER A 148 -8.62 -28.39 -30.21
N GLU A 149 -9.06 -28.84 -31.39
CA GLU A 149 -9.39 -30.25 -31.64
C GLU A 149 -8.19 -31.19 -31.51
N GLU A 150 -6.96 -30.67 -31.63
CA GLU A 150 -5.72 -31.43 -31.41
C GLU A 150 -5.33 -31.54 -29.93
N GLU A 151 -5.81 -30.61 -29.10
CA GLU A 151 -5.55 -30.53 -27.66
C GLU A 151 -6.63 -31.24 -26.83
N LEU A 152 -7.89 -31.24 -27.29
CA LEU A 152 -9.02 -31.90 -26.65
C LEU A 152 -9.56 -33.01 -27.56
N VAL A 153 -9.11 -34.25 -27.32
CA VAL A 153 -9.48 -35.38 -28.17
C VAL A 153 -10.52 -36.27 -27.49
N PRO A 154 -11.75 -36.37 -28.02
CA PRO A 154 -12.77 -37.25 -27.47
C PRO A 154 -12.47 -38.72 -27.77
N ILE A 155 -12.66 -39.58 -26.78
CA ILE A 155 -12.45 -41.02 -26.83
C ILE A 155 -13.73 -41.70 -26.36
N GLN A 156 -14.35 -42.50 -27.23
CA GLN A 156 -15.55 -43.26 -26.88
C GLN A 156 -15.16 -44.62 -26.31
N VAL A 157 -15.54 -44.91 -25.06
CA VAL A 157 -15.28 -46.17 -24.38
C VAL A 157 -16.57 -46.75 -23.81
N GLY A 158 -17.07 -47.84 -24.41
CA GLY A 158 -18.23 -48.56 -23.88
C GLY A 158 -19.52 -47.73 -23.76
N GLY A 159 -19.67 -46.69 -24.58
CA GLY A 159 -20.80 -45.75 -24.53
C GLY A 159 -20.61 -44.54 -23.61
N GLN A 160 -19.46 -44.41 -22.96
CA GLN A 160 -19.05 -43.21 -22.20
C GLN A 160 -17.99 -42.42 -22.97
N THR A 161 -18.08 -41.10 -22.93
CA THR A 161 -17.10 -40.20 -23.56
C THR A 161 -16.01 -39.85 -22.55
N ALA A 162 -14.79 -40.34 -22.77
CA ALA A 162 -13.59 -39.83 -22.12
C ALA A 162 -12.96 -38.72 -22.99
N LEU A 163 -12.22 -37.79 -22.38
CA LEU A 163 -11.55 -36.72 -23.10
C LEU A 163 -10.05 -36.78 -22.79
N LEU A 164 -9.22 -36.90 -23.81
CA LEU A 164 -7.78 -36.80 -23.72
C LEU A 164 -7.35 -35.34 -23.87
N LEU A 165 -6.63 -34.84 -22.87
CA LEU A 165 -6.01 -33.52 -22.83
C LEU A 165 -4.56 -33.64 -23.30
N ASN A 166 -4.33 -33.35 -24.58
CA ASN A 166 -3.02 -33.37 -25.21
C ASN A 166 -2.31 -32.02 -25.01
N LEU A 167 -1.91 -31.75 -23.77
CA LEU A 167 -1.30 -30.50 -23.34
C LEU A 167 0.03 -30.73 -22.62
N GLU A 168 0.95 -29.80 -22.79
CA GLU A 168 2.15 -29.76 -21.95
C GLU A 168 1.81 -29.06 -20.63
N PHE A 169 1.68 -29.86 -19.56
CA PHE A 169 1.47 -29.31 -18.23
C PHE A 169 2.80 -28.82 -17.61
N PRO A 170 2.77 -27.72 -16.84
CA PRO A 170 3.96 -27.24 -16.14
C PRO A 170 4.49 -28.29 -15.16
N GLN A 171 5.80 -28.24 -14.91
CA GLN A 171 6.48 -29.17 -14.02
C GLN A 171 5.80 -29.21 -12.65
N PRO A 172 5.58 -30.41 -12.06
CA PRO A 172 4.95 -30.53 -10.76
C PRO A 172 5.77 -29.80 -9.69
N VAL A 173 5.10 -28.91 -8.96
CA VAL A 173 5.73 -28.17 -7.86
C VAL A 173 5.58 -28.99 -6.58
N TRP A 174 6.70 -29.20 -5.89
CA TRP A 174 6.73 -29.80 -4.56
C TRP A 174 6.38 -28.74 -3.52
N VAL A 175 5.27 -28.93 -2.83
CA VAL A 175 4.85 -28.08 -1.71
C VAL A 175 4.72 -28.96 -0.49
N GLU A 176 5.56 -28.72 0.52
CA GLU A 176 5.48 -29.37 1.84
C GLU A 176 5.35 -30.91 1.82
N GLY A 177 6.04 -31.58 0.89
CA GLY A 177 6.04 -33.04 0.77
C GLY A 177 4.89 -33.63 -0.04
N ALA A 178 4.00 -32.81 -0.61
CA ALA A 178 3.00 -33.21 -1.59
C ALA A 178 3.37 -32.70 -3.00
N VAL A 179 3.10 -33.54 -4.00
CA VAL A 179 3.22 -33.16 -5.41
C VAL A 179 1.93 -32.46 -5.81
N LYS A 180 2.01 -31.19 -6.22
CA LYS A 180 0.86 -30.53 -6.83
C LYS A 180 0.56 -31.22 -8.16
N LYS A 181 -0.58 -31.93 -8.21
CA LYS A 181 -1.02 -32.62 -9.43
C LYS A 181 -1.29 -31.60 -10.54
N PRO A 182 -1.06 -31.96 -11.83
CA PRO A 182 -1.44 -31.09 -12.94
C PRO A 182 -2.95 -30.82 -12.90
N ASP A 183 -3.31 -29.57 -13.17
CA ASP A 183 -4.68 -29.07 -13.09
C ASP A 183 -4.97 -28.17 -14.28
N LEU A 184 -6.23 -28.10 -14.69
CA LEU A 184 -6.72 -27.35 -15.84
C LEU A 184 -8.04 -26.67 -15.48
N ARG A 185 -8.15 -25.39 -15.82
CA ARG A 185 -9.36 -24.60 -15.65
C ARG A 185 -10.33 -24.93 -16.78
N ILE A 186 -11.56 -25.24 -16.43
CA ILE A 186 -12.61 -25.62 -17.36
C ILE A 186 -13.39 -24.38 -17.75
N GLY A 187 -13.85 -23.60 -16.76
CA GLY A 187 -14.65 -22.39 -16.92
C GLY A 187 -15.42 -22.10 -15.64
N PHE A 188 -16.29 -21.10 -15.66
CA PHE A 188 -17.14 -20.83 -14.49
C PHE A 188 -18.38 -21.73 -14.51
N ASP A 189 -18.80 -22.19 -13.34
CA ASP A 189 -20.02 -22.98 -13.18
C ASP A 189 -21.22 -22.02 -13.10
N GLU A 190 -21.91 -21.82 -14.23
CA GLU A 190 -23.09 -20.95 -14.31
C GLU A 190 -24.20 -21.40 -13.34
N GLY A 191 -24.37 -22.72 -13.13
CA GLY A 191 -25.41 -23.24 -12.24
C GLY A 191 -25.14 -22.90 -10.77
N LEU A 192 -23.88 -23.02 -10.33
CA LEU A 192 -23.45 -22.55 -9.02
C LEU A 192 -23.64 -21.03 -8.88
N MET A 193 -23.30 -20.26 -9.92
CA MET A 193 -23.45 -18.79 -9.89
C MET A 193 -24.93 -18.38 -9.79
N GLU A 194 -25.83 -19.07 -10.49
CA GLU A 194 -27.28 -18.88 -10.39
C GLU A 194 -27.78 -19.17 -8.97
N GLU A 195 -27.32 -20.25 -8.34
CA GLU A 195 -27.67 -20.61 -6.97
C GLU A 195 -27.24 -19.52 -5.97
N LEU A 196 -25.98 -19.06 -6.07
CA LEU A 196 -25.44 -18.04 -5.18
C LEU A 196 -26.12 -16.68 -5.39
N GLN A 197 -26.44 -16.32 -6.64
CA GLN A 197 -27.18 -15.10 -6.96
C GLN A 197 -28.61 -15.17 -6.42
N ALA A 198 -29.28 -16.33 -6.51
CA ALA A 198 -30.61 -16.55 -5.95
C ALA A 198 -30.65 -16.40 -4.41
N ARG A 199 -29.52 -16.68 -3.74
CA ARG A 199 -29.32 -16.41 -2.30
C ARG A 199 -29.00 -14.94 -2.00
N GLY A 200 -28.85 -14.09 -3.01
CA GLY A 200 -28.60 -12.66 -2.85
C GLY A 200 -27.12 -12.26 -2.78
N PHE A 201 -26.19 -13.14 -3.15
CA PHE A 201 -24.78 -12.77 -3.26
C PHE A 201 -24.49 -12.04 -4.57
N GLU A 202 -23.67 -10.99 -4.48
CA GLU A 202 -22.96 -10.43 -5.62
C GLU A 202 -21.64 -11.19 -5.83
N MET A 203 -21.11 -11.14 -7.05
CA MET A 203 -19.97 -11.95 -7.43
C MET A 203 -18.78 -11.12 -7.88
N VAL A 204 -17.61 -11.54 -7.44
CA VAL A 204 -16.30 -11.07 -7.90
C VAL A 204 -15.69 -12.17 -8.74
N LEU A 205 -15.49 -11.91 -10.03
CA LEU A 205 -14.97 -12.92 -10.93
C LEU A 205 -13.46 -13.08 -10.73
N SER A 206 -12.98 -14.32 -10.64
CA SER A 206 -11.57 -14.61 -10.43
C SER A 206 -11.00 -15.54 -11.50
N PRO A 207 -10.94 -15.07 -12.77
CA PRO A 207 -10.37 -15.84 -13.85
C PRO A 207 -8.86 -15.95 -13.66
N GLY A 208 -8.26 -16.95 -14.27
CA GLY A 208 -6.80 -17.03 -14.33
C GLY A 208 -6.32 -17.46 -15.70
N ASN A 209 -5.03 -17.75 -15.78
CA ASN A 209 -4.45 -18.08 -17.07
C ASN A 209 -4.92 -19.45 -17.57
N THR A 210 -5.26 -19.51 -18.85
CA THR A 210 -5.58 -20.74 -19.58
C THR A 210 -4.37 -21.12 -20.43
N THR A 211 -4.01 -22.41 -20.43
CA THR A 211 -2.90 -22.94 -21.24
C THR A 211 -3.33 -23.33 -22.66
N GLY A 212 -4.60 -23.10 -23.00
CA GLY A 212 -5.18 -23.49 -24.28
C GLY A 212 -4.88 -22.52 -25.42
N SER A 213 -4.85 -23.05 -26.64
CA SER A 213 -4.58 -22.25 -27.85
C SER A 213 -5.74 -21.38 -28.35
N ARG A 214 -6.99 -21.64 -27.91
CA ARG A 214 -8.18 -20.90 -28.37
C ARG A 214 -8.52 -19.74 -27.42
N THR A 215 -9.05 -18.67 -28.00
CA THR A 215 -9.48 -17.45 -27.30
C THR A 215 -11.00 -17.34 -27.09
N GLY A 216 -11.76 -18.39 -27.41
CA GLY A 216 -13.23 -18.38 -27.34
C GLY A 216 -13.79 -18.11 -25.95
N TYR A 217 -13.03 -18.46 -24.90
CA TYR A 217 -13.37 -18.24 -23.50
C TYR A 217 -13.63 -16.77 -23.13
N ILE A 218 -13.10 -15.80 -23.89
CA ILE A 218 -13.39 -14.38 -23.62
C ILE A 218 -14.86 -14.03 -23.87
N ASN A 219 -15.51 -14.72 -24.81
CA ASN A 219 -16.93 -14.53 -25.09
C ASN A 219 -17.79 -15.10 -23.97
N GLU A 220 -17.39 -16.24 -23.40
CA GLU A 220 -17.97 -16.82 -22.20
C GLU A 220 -17.86 -15.83 -21.03
N TYR A 221 -16.67 -15.25 -20.79
CA TYR A 221 -16.50 -14.23 -19.74
C TYR A 221 -17.42 -13.03 -19.96
N ASN A 222 -17.49 -12.48 -21.18
CA ASN A 222 -18.36 -11.35 -21.50
C ASN A 222 -19.85 -11.68 -21.29
N LYS A 223 -20.27 -12.91 -21.57
CA LYS A 223 -21.64 -13.39 -21.31
C LYS A 223 -21.89 -13.42 -19.80
N ILE A 224 -21.03 -14.12 -19.04
CA ILE A 224 -21.13 -14.26 -17.58
C ILE A 224 -21.14 -12.88 -16.89
N ILE A 225 -20.24 -11.98 -17.30
CA ILE A 225 -20.18 -10.63 -16.73
C ILE A 225 -21.52 -9.89 -16.86
N LYS A 226 -22.21 -10.05 -17.99
CA LYS A 226 -23.50 -9.39 -18.24
C LYS A 226 -24.65 -10.10 -17.53
N ASP A 227 -24.71 -11.42 -17.64
CA ASP A 227 -25.82 -12.23 -17.11
C ASP A 227 -25.88 -12.14 -15.58
N PHE A 228 -24.72 -12.07 -14.92
CA PHE A 228 -24.61 -11.99 -13.47
C PHE A 228 -24.30 -10.57 -12.94
N ALA A 229 -24.33 -9.55 -13.81
CA ALA A 229 -24.04 -8.16 -13.46
C ALA A 229 -22.72 -7.97 -12.67
N ILE A 230 -21.64 -8.60 -13.13
CA ILE A 230 -20.34 -8.55 -12.47
C ILE A 230 -19.72 -7.16 -12.63
N HIS A 231 -19.24 -6.60 -11.52
CA HIS A 231 -18.55 -5.31 -11.49
C HIS A 231 -17.05 -5.40 -11.17
N TYR A 232 -16.59 -6.53 -10.61
CA TYR A 232 -15.24 -6.68 -10.07
C TYR A 232 -14.55 -7.92 -10.60
N ILE A 233 -13.25 -7.80 -10.87
CA ILE A 233 -12.40 -8.90 -11.31
C ILE A 233 -11.11 -8.94 -10.49
N ILE A 234 -10.70 -10.10 -9.99
CA ILE A 234 -9.45 -10.31 -9.26
C ILE A 234 -8.77 -11.54 -9.85
N PHE A 235 -7.63 -11.39 -10.52
CA PHE A 235 -7.02 -12.53 -11.20
C PHE A 235 -6.45 -13.59 -10.24
N ASP A 236 -6.75 -14.86 -10.53
CA ASP A 236 -6.19 -16.02 -9.85
C ASP A 236 -4.92 -16.52 -10.55
N GLY A 237 -3.85 -16.73 -9.80
CA GLY A 237 -2.55 -17.15 -10.33
C GLY A 237 -1.56 -16.02 -10.56
N MET A 238 -0.38 -16.35 -11.11
CA MET A 238 0.73 -15.40 -11.29
C MET A 238 0.80 -14.79 -12.71
N GLU A 239 -0.14 -15.13 -13.58
CA GLU A 239 -0.16 -14.71 -14.97
C GLU A 239 -1.58 -14.38 -15.39
N ILE A 240 -1.73 -13.29 -16.14
CA ILE A 240 -3.02 -12.82 -16.62
C ILE A 240 -3.43 -13.63 -17.85
N SER A 241 -4.72 -14.00 -17.89
CA SER A 241 -5.30 -14.74 -19.01
C SER A 241 -5.09 -14.00 -20.33
N GLY A 242 -4.57 -14.71 -21.33
CA GLY A 242 -4.30 -14.17 -22.66
C GLY A 242 -2.90 -13.53 -22.83
N TYR A 243 -2.08 -13.43 -21.78
CA TYR A 243 -0.70 -12.99 -21.94
C TYR A 243 0.16 -14.04 -22.70
N PRO A 244 1.13 -13.63 -23.53
CA PRO A 244 1.40 -12.27 -24.00
C PRO A 244 0.59 -11.87 -25.25
N GLU A 245 0.08 -12.83 -26.01
CA GLU A 245 -0.39 -12.59 -27.39
C GLU A 245 -1.79 -11.98 -27.50
N ASN A 246 -2.64 -12.20 -26.50
CA ASN A 246 -4.08 -11.93 -26.52
C ASN A 246 -4.56 -11.07 -25.34
N ILE A 247 -3.67 -10.33 -24.67
CA ILE A 247 -4.04 -9.49 -23.52
C ILE A 247 -5.07 -8.40 -23.87
N ASP A 248 -5.03 -7.93 -25.11
CA ASP A 248 -5.98 -6.95 -25.65
C ASP A 248 -7.45 -7.42 -25.54
N LEU A 249 -7.70 -8.73 -25.61
CA LEU A 249 -9.03 -9.29 -25.44
C LEU A 249 -9.55 -9.10 -24.01
N MET A 250 -8.68 -9.30 -23.02
CA MET A 250 -8.99 -9.06 -21.62
C MET A 250 -9.18 -7.56 -21.34
N GLN A 251 -8.36 -6.71 -21.96
CA GLN A 251 -8.53 -5.25 -21.89
C GLN A 251 -9.89 -4.81 -22.43
N GLN A 252 -10.34 -5.38 -23.55
CA GLN A 252 -11.66 -5.11 -24.12
C GLN A 252 -12.79 -5.62 -23.23
N ALA A 253 -12.64 -6.77 -22.58
CA ALA A 253 -13.62 -7.28 -21.63
C ALA A 253 -13.75 -6.36 -20.40
N ILE A 254 -12.64 -5.84 -19.87
CA ILE A 254 -12.64 -4.92 -18.72
C ILE A 254 -13.27 -3.58 -19.09
N THR A 255 -12.80 -2.96 -20.18
CA THR A 255 -13.27 -1.62 -20.60
C THR A 255 -14.70 -1.67 -21.15
N GLY A 256 -15.05 -2.70 -21.91
CA GLY A 256 -16.36 -2.85 -22.55
C GLY A 256 -17.50 -3.17 -21.58
N ASN A 257 -17.21 -3.76 -20.42
CA ASN A 257 -18.20 -4.03 -19.38
C ASN A 257 -18.03 -3.15 -18.13
N ASP A 258 -17.22 -2.10 -18.22
CA ASP A 258 -16.97 -1.16 -17.11
C ASP A 258 -16.55 -1.86 -15.80
N LEU A 259 -15.68 -2.88 -15.89
CA LEU A 259 -15.19 -3.61 -14.71
C LEU A 259 -14.20 -2.79 -13.89
N ILE A 260 -14.07 -3.14 -12.60
CA ILE A 260 -13.00 -2.70 -11.71
C ILE A 260 -12.04 -3.86 -11.43
N LEU A 261 -10.77 -3.66 -11.76
CA LEU A 261 -9.69 -4.61 -11.57
C LEU A 261 -9.09 -4.51 -10.16
N GLY A 262 -9.25 -5.58 -9.39
CA GLY A 262 -8.66 -5.71 -8.06
C GLY A 262 -7.19 -6.12 -8.12
N ILE A 263 -6.29 -5.26 -7.64
CA ILE A 263 -4.85 -5.56 -7.52
C ILE A 263 -4.49 -5.99 -6.10
N ILE A 264 -3.96 -7.21 -5.96
CA ILE A 264 -3.64 -7.80 -4.66
C ILE A 264 -2.39 -7.16 -4.07
N GLU A 265 -2.48 -6.62 -2.86
CA GLU A 265 -1.32 -6.06 -2.15
C GLU A 265 -0.35 -7.16 -1.71
N THR A 266 0.95 -6.87 -1.77
CA THR A 266 1.99 -7.79 -1.25
C THR A 266 1.89 -7.95 0.27
N SER A 267 2.38 -9.09 0.78
CA SER A 267 2.49 -9.34 2.22
C SER A 267 3.38 -8.31 2.96
N GLN A 268 4.31 -7.68 2.25
CA GLN A 268 5.16 -6.59 2.76
C GLN A 268 4.48 -5.22 2.76
N GLN A 269 3.21 -5.14 2.32
CA GLN A 269 2.40 -3.91 2.27
C GLN A 269 3.03 -2.83 1.38
N LEU A 270 3.76 -3.26 0.35
CA LEU A 270 4.48 -2.41 -0.60
C LEU A 270 4.22 -2.90 -2.01
N GLY A 271 3.63 -2.04 -2.85
CA GLY A 271 3.23 -2.43 -4.19
C GLY A 271 2.05 -3.40 -4.18
N TYR A 272 1.94 -4.11 -5.29
CA TYR A 272 0.98 -5.18 -5.56
C TYR A 272 1.75 -6.44 -5.97
N LEU A 273 1.06 -7.57 -5.99
CA LEU A 273 1.58 -8.85 -6.45
C LEU A 273 1.99 -8.71 -7.93
N ASP A 274 3.25 -9.01 -8.21
CA ASP A 274 3.82 -8.91 -9.55
C ASP A 274 3.34 -10.08 -10.42
N GLN A 275 2.14 -9.95 -10.98
CA GLN A 275 1.53 -10.90 -11.90
C GLN A 275 1.96 -10.57 -13.34
N VAL A 276 2.39 -11.58 -14.09
CA VAL A 276 2.80 -11.43 -15.49
C VAL A 276 1.63 -10.89 -16.32
N GLY A 277 1.82 -9.74 -16.97
CA GLY A 277 0.81 -9.07 -17.82
C GLY A 277 -0.07 -8.04 -17.12
N ILE A 278 -0.07 -7.94 -15.78
CA ILE A 278 -0.99 -7.03 -15.07
C ILE A 278 -0.71 -5.55 -15.39
N ASP A 279 0.56 -5.17 -15.58
CA ASP A 279 0.96 -3.79 -15.86
C ASP A 279 0.47 -3.31 -17.22
N GLU A 280 0.58 -4.17 -18.22
CA GLU A 280 0.10 -3.92 -19.59
C GLU A 280 -1.43 -3.80 -19.59
N LEU A 281 -2.12 -4.68 -18.86
CA LEU A 281 -3.57 -4.65 -18.71
C LEU A 281 -4.06 -3.37 -18.01
N MET A 282 -3.40 -2.96 -16.92
CA MET A 282 -3.74 -1.72 -16.20
C MET A 282 -3.54 -0.48 -17.07
N LEU A 283 -2.44 -0.42 -17.81
CA LEU A 283 -2.13 0.69 -18.70
C LEU A 283 -3.11 0.75 -19.89
N GLY A 284 -3.43 -0.39 -20.49
CA GLY A 284 -4.36 -0.48 -21.62
C GLY A 284 -5.80 -0.16 -21.23
N SER A 285 -6.22 -0.49 -20.02
CA SER A 285 -7.61 -0.29 -19.56
C SER A 285 -7.92 1.08 -18.97
N ASP A 286 -6.94 2.00 -18.92
CA ASP A 286 -7.03 3.33 -18.28
C ASP A 286 -7.23 3.26 -16.75
N TYR A 287 -6.52 2.33 -16.09
CA TYR A 287 -6.47 2.18 -14.63
C TYR A 287 -7.84 2.11 -13.90
N PRO A 288 -8.81 1.27 -14.32
CA PRO A 288 -10.05 1.06 -13.58
C PRO A 288 -9.80 0.11 -12.41
N ILE A 289 -8.86 0.44 -11.53
CA ILE A 289 -8.32 -0.47 -10.53
C ILE A 289 -8.89 -0.17 -9.15
N ASN A 290 -8.82 -1.14 -8.25
CA ASN A 290 -8.91 -0.93 -6.80
C ASN A 290 -7.99 -1.89 -6.05
N ARG A 291 -7.61 -1.53 -4.83
CA ARG A 291 -6.65 -2.30 -4.03
C ARG A 291 -7.36 -3.41 -3.26
N VAL A 292 -6.79 -4.61 -3.35
CA VAL A 292 -7.26 -5.82 -2.67
C VAL A 292 -6.30 -6.18 -1.54
N TYR A 293 -6.83 -6.37 -0.34
CA TYR A 293 -6.09 -6.98 0.76
C TYR A 293 -6.58 -8.41 0.97
N SER A 294 -5.72 -9.40 0.73
CA SER A 294 -6.04 -10.79 1.05
C SER A 294 -5.71 -11.11 2.50
N THR A 295 -6.67 -11.67 3.23
CA THR A 295 -6.47 -12.14 4.61
C THR A 295 -5.53 -13.34 4.69
N ARG A 296 -5.22 -13.99 3.55
CA ARG A 296 -4.13 -14.97 3.42
C ARG A 296 -2.79 -14.42 3.88
N ASN A 297 -2.56 -13.11 3.69
CA ASN A 297 -1.34 -12.43 4.18
C ASN A 297 -1.20 -12.47 5.71
N ASP A 298 -2.25 -12.87 6.44
CA ASP A 298 -2.27 -12.96 7.90
C ASP A 298 -2.10 -14.38 8.42
N GLU A 299 -1.90 -15.40 7.57
CA GLU A 299 -1.76 -16.81 8.00
C GLU A 299 -0.68 -17.00 9.08
N TYR A 300 0.41 -16.22 9.02
CA TYR A 300 1.48 -16.27 10.02
C TYR A 300 1.09 -15.69 11.40
N LEU A 301 0.02 -14.89 11.48
CA LEU A 301 -0.47 -14.28 12.71
C LEU A 301 -1.38 -15.24 13.46
N LYS A 302 -1.05 -15.56 14.71
CA LYS A 302 -1.84 -16.52 15.50
C LYS A 302 -2.94 -15.86 16.34
N GLU A 303 -2.82 -14.56 16.60
CA GLU A 303 -3.76 -13.80 17.42
C GLU A 303 -4.85 -13.15 16.54
N VAL A 304 -6.12 -13.44 16.85
CA VAL A 304 -7.28 -12.94 16.09
C VAL A 304 -7.37 -11.41 16.13
N ASP A 305 -7.15 -10.80 17.29
CA ASP A 305 -7.22 -9.34 17.43
C ASP A 305 -6.12 -8.62 16.60
N GLU A 306 -4.94 -9.23 16.43
CA GLU A 306 -3.89 -8.64 15.59
C GLU A 306 -4.31 -8.63 14.11
N ARG A 307 -4.96 -9.70 13.64
CA ARG A 307 -5.55 -9.78 12.28
C ARG A 307 -6.63 -8.71 12.11
N TYR A 308 -7.56 -8.63 13.05
CA TYR A 308 -8.64 -7.66 13.08
C TYR A 308 -8.14 -6.21 12.94
N TYR A 309 -7.22 -5.75 13.81
CA TYR A 309 -6.68 -4.40 13.73
C TYR A 309 -5.89 -4.16 12.43
N ARG A 310 -5.34 -5.22 11.83
CA ARG A 310 -4.66 -5.09 10.54
C ARG A 310 -5.62 -4.85 9.39
N TRP A 311 -6.81 -5.48 9.41
CA TRP A 311 -7.86 -5.24 8.41
C TRP A 311 -8.39 -3.82 8.51
N VAL A 312 -8.67 -3.35 9.74
CA VAL A 312 -9.09 -1.97 10.02
C VAL A 312 -8.07 -0.95 9.48
N ARG A 313 -6.77 -1.18 9.73
CA ARG A 313 -5.68 -0.35 9.18
C ARG A 313 -5.56 -0.46 7.66
N GLY A 314 -5.90 -1.61 7.07
CA GLY A 314 -5.99 -1.78 5.62
C GLY A 314 -6.91 -0.74 5.00
N VAL A 315 -8.13 -0.63 5.51
CA VAL A 315 -9.13 0.30 4.98
C VAL A 315 -8.77 1.76 5.25
N ILE A 316 -8.40 2.09 6.49
CA ILE A 316 -8.23 3.49 6.93
C ILE A 316 -6.89 4.07 6.51
N ASP A 317 -5.80 3.39 6.87
CA ASP A 317 -4.44 3.91 6.66
C ASP A 317 -3.93 3.62 5.25
N ARG A 318 -4.38 2.52 4.63
CA ARG A 318 -3.89 2.07 3.32
C ARG A 318 -4.90 2.23 2.19
N SER A 319 -6.10 2.74 2.45
CA SER A 319 -7.14 2.92 1.44
C SER A 319 -7.45 1.63 0.66
N ILE A 320 -7.44 0.49 1.34
CA ILE A 320 -7.95 -0.76 0.78
C ILE A 320 -9.48 -0.64 0.71
N ARG A 321 -10.06 -1.04 -0.42
CA ARG A 321 -11.52 -1.07 -0.62
C ARG A 321 -12.07 -2.46 -0.89
N ILE A 322 -11.21 -3.41 -1.22
CA ILE A 322 -11.59 -4.81 -1.40
C ILE A 322 -10.87 -5.64 -0.33
N LEU A 323 -11.62 -6.13 0.64
CA LEU A 323 -11.13 -7.14 1.58
C LEU A 323 -11.42 -8.53 1.00
N TYR A 324 -10.38 -9.26 0.61
CA TYR A 324 -10.49 -10.63 0.12
C TYR A 324 -10.34 -11.60 1.29
N LEU A 325 -11.47 -12.12 1.76
CA LEU A 325 -11.58 -12.97 2.94
C LEU A 325 -11.32 -14.44 2.57
N VAL A 326 -10.19 -14.95 3.05
CA VAL A 326 -9.87 -16.37 3.15
C VAL A 326 -10.09 -16.81 4.60
N PRO A 327 -10.75 -17.96 4.84
CA PRO A 327 -10.92 -18.52 6.19
C PRO A 327 -9.59 -18.70 6.93
N PHE A 328 -9.61 -18.56 8.25
CA PHE A 328 -8.42 -18.75 9.06
C PHE A 328 -7.94 -20.20 9.01
N GLN A 329 -6.62 -20.38 8.99
CA GLN A 329 -5.98 -21.69 8.96
C GLN A 329 -4.98 -21.81 10.12
N ASN A 330 -5.45 -21.54 11.35
CA ASN A 330 -4.61 -21.74 12.52
C ASN A 330 -4.57 -23.23 12.88
N GLU A 331 -3.43 -23.88 12.61
CA GLU A 331 -3.20 -25.31 12.87
C GLU A 331 -3.37 -25.72 14.34
N LYS A 332 -3.35 -24.77 15.28
CA LYS A 332 -3.51 -25.05 16.71
C LYS A 332 -4.96 -25.29 17.14
N ILE A 333 -5.92 -24.96 16.28
CA ILE A 333 -7.36 -25.09 16.55
C ILE A 333 -8.02 -25.86 15.42
N ASN A 334 -9.24 -26.36 15.65
CA ASN A 334 -9.97 -27.12 14.64
C ASN A 334 -10.59 -26.20 13.56
N TYR A 335 -11.05 -26.80 12.46
CA TYR A 335 -11.68 -26.09 11.34
C TYR A 335 -12.93 -25.30 11.75
N SER A 336 -13.77 -25.85 12.63
CA SER A 336 -14.98 -25.18 13.10
C SER A 336 -14.68 -23.88 13.85
N GLN A 337 -13.68 -23.87 14.75
CA GLN A 337 -13.27 -22.68 15.48
C GLN A 337 -12.62 -21.64 14.55
N ASN A 338 -11.77 -22.09 13.61
CA ASN A 338 -11.20 -21.19 12.60
C ASN A 338 -12.28 -20.47 11.80
N LEU A 339 -13.34 -21.19 11.42
CA LEU A 339 -14.46 -20.64 10.67
C LEU A 339 -15.28 -19.66 11.51
N GLU A 340 -15.57 -20.01 12.77
CA GLU A 340 -16.25 -19.11 13.71
C GLU A 340 -15.47 -17.83 13.96
N ASP A 341 -14.17 -17.93 14.26
CA ASP A 341 -13.29 -16.78 14.44
C ASP A 341 -13.24 -15.89 13.18
N THR A 342 -13.30 -16.49 11.99
CA THR A 342 -13.34 -15.76 10.71
C THR A 342 -14.62 -14.95 10.58
N LEU A 343 -15.78 -15.59 10.81
CA LEU A 343 -17.10 -14.97 10.69
C LEU A 343 -17.28 -13.85 11.72
N ASP A 344 -16.94 -14.10 12.98
CA ASP A 344 -17.04 -13.11 14.07
C ASP A 344 -16.11 -11.91 13.82
N THR A 345 -14.90 -12.17 13.30
CA THR A 345 -13.97 -11.10 12.95
C THR A 345 -14.49 -10.26 11.78
N ALA A 346 -15.10 -10.88 10.77
CA ALA A 346 -15.72 -10.17 9.65
C ALA A 346 -16.88 -9.27 10.12
N ALA A 347 -17.75 -9.77 10.99
CA ALA A 347 -18.85 -9.00 11.57
C ALA A 347 -18.34 -7.79 12.38
N ARG A 348 -17.37 -8.02 13.29
CA ARG A 348 -16.72 -6.94 14.07
C ARG A 348 -16.05 -5.90 13.18
N PHE A 349 -15.39 -6.35 12.12
CA PHE A 349 -14.73 -5.48 11.14
C PHE A 349 -15.75 -4.59 10.43
N HIS A 350 -16.85 -5.15 9.93
CA HIS A 350 -17.89 -4.37 9.28
C HIS A 350 -18.53 -3.36 10.22
N GLN A 351 -18.88 -3.74 11.44
CA GLN A 351 -19.40 -2.78 12.41
C GLN A 351 -18.44 -1.59 12.61
N THR A 352 -17.15 -1.87 12.79
CA THR A 352 -16.14 -0.84 13.06
C THR A 352 -15.87 0.06 11.87
N ILE A 353 -15.86 -0.49 10.64
CA ILE A 353 -15.63 0.29 9.42
C ILE A 353 -16.82 1.21 9.13
N ALA A 354 -18.06 0.74 9.37
CA ALA A 354 -19.26 1.56 9.29
C ALA A 354 -19.25 2.69 10.33
N GLU A 355 -18.92 2.39 11.59
CA GLU A 355 -18.78 3.39 12.66
C GLU A 355 -17.73 4.45 12.35
N LYS A 356 -16.68 4.09 11.60
CA LYS A 356 -15.63 5.02 11.15
C LYS A 356 -16.01 5.80 9.88
N GLY A 357 -17.23 5.65 9.36
CA GLY A 357 -17.80 6.49 8.31
C GLY A 357 -17.53 6.02 6.88
N TYR A 358 -17.21 4.75 6.69
CA TYR A 358 -17.12 4.10 5.38
C TYR A 358 -18.45 3.40 5.06
N ASN A 359 -18.75 3.29 3.76
CA ASN A 359 -19.95 2.61 3.31
C ASN A 359 -19.60 1.17 3.00
N ILE A 360 -20.28 0.22 3.64
CA ILE A 360 -20.07 -1.20 3.40
C ILE A 360 -21.04 -1.66 2.32
N ASP A 361 -20.55 -2.52 1.43
CA ASP A 361 -21.37 -3.20 0.43
C ASP A 361 -22.10 -2.22 -0.51
N GLN A 362 -21.41 -1.14 -0.87
CA GLN A 362 -21.83 -0.24 -1.94
C GLN A 362 -20.88 -0.37 -3.13
N PRO A 363 -21.37 -0.09 -4.36
CA PRO A 363 -20.53 -0.11 -5.53
C PRO A 363 -19.29 0.77 -5.37
N LEU A 364 -18.12 0.22 -5.68
CA LEU A 364 -16.88 0.98 -5.64
C LEU A 364 -16.91 2.09 -6.69
N SER A 365 -16.44 3.27 -6.31
CA SER A 365 -16.32 4.40 -7.24
C SER A 365 -15.08 4.22 -8.12
N LYS A 366 -15.23 4.52 -9.42
CA LYS A 366 -14.09 4.64 -10.32
C LYS A 366 -13.40 5.97 -10.10
N MET A 367 -12.12 5.91 -9.73
CA MET A 367 -11.30 7.10 -9.62
C MET A 367 -10.87 7.59 -11.00
N SER A 368 -10.64 8.89 -11.13
CA SER A 368 -10.13 9.45 -12.37
C SER A 368 -8.68 9.02 -12.57
N ALA A 369 -8.40 8.45 -13.74
CA ALA A 369 -7.05 8.14 -14.22
C ALA A 369 -6.29 9.38 -14.72
N ALA A 370 -6.86 10.58 -14.58
CA ALA A 370 -6.18 11.81 -14.96
C ALA A 370 -4.84 11.97 -14.23
N MET A 371 -3.82 12.39 -14.98
CA MET A 371 -2.47 12.60 -14.46
C MET A 371 -2.12 14.09 -14.48
N PRO A 372 -1.29 14.58 -13.53
CA PRO A 372 -0.80 15.95 -13.58
C PRO A 372 0.01 16.23 -14.86
N ASP A 373 -0.36 17.27 -15.59
CA ASP A 373 0.29 17.66 -16.84
C ASP A 373 1.65 18.33 -16.57
N LYS A 374 2.46 18.52 -17.61
CA LYS A 374 3.74 19.23 -17.60
C LYS A 374 3.66 20.61 -16.95
N PHE A 375 2.52 21.31 -17.07
CA PHE A 375 2.34 22.63 -16.45
C PHE A 375 2.14 22.54 -14.94
N ASP A 376 1.42 21.51 -14.45
CA ASP A 376 1.27 21.25 -13.02
C ASP A 376 2.63 20.92 -12.39
N ARG A 377 3.40 20.06 -13.06
CA ARG A 377 4.76 19.68 -12.66
C ARG A 377 5.71 20.87 -12.68
N LEU A 378 5.58 21.75 -13.69
CA LEU A 378 6.34 23.00 -13.77
C LEU A 378 6.02 23.90 -12.58
N ALA A 379 4.75 24.09 -12.22
CA ALA A 379 4.35 24.91 -11.08
C ALA A 379 4.94 24.39 -9.77
N VAL A 380 4.93 23.07 -9.55
CA VAL A 380 5.58 22.42 -8.40
C VAL A 380 7.09 22.65 -8.40
N SER A 381 7.76 22.48 -9.55
CA SER A 381 9.21 22.70 -9.63
C SER A 381 9.60 24.16 -9.35
N ILE A 382 8.79 25.12 -9.78
CA ILE A 382 8.99 26.55 -9.51
C ILE A 382 8.77 26.83 -8.02
N SER A 383 7.75 26.25 -7.39
CA SER A 383 7.51 26.46 -5.95
C SER A 383 8.68 25.93 -5.10
N LEU A 384 9.23 24.77 -5.47
CA LEU A 384 10.44 24.22 -4.85
C LEU A 384 11.66 25.10 -5.07
N LEU A 385 11.85 25.63 -6.29
CA LEU A 385 12.93 26.56 -6.58
C LEU A 385 12.81 27.83 -5.72
N VAL A 386 11.63 28.43 -5.66
CA VAL A 386 11.37 29.63 -4.85
C VAL A 386 11.57 29.33 -3.36
N GLY A 387 11.14 28.16 -2.88
CA GLY A 387 11.38 27.70 -1.51
C GLY A 387 12.87 27.51 -1.21
N LEU A 388 13.64 26.94 -2.13
CA LEU A 388 15.08 26.76 -2.00
C LEU A 388 15.81 28.12 -1.98
N LEU A 389 15.43 29.02 -2.89
CA LEU A 389 15.90 30.40 -2.93
C LEU A 389 15.55 31.12 -1.62
N LEU A 390 14.36 30.92 -1.07
CA LEU A 390 13.98 31.49 0.22
C LEU A 390 14.86 30.97 1.35
N TYR A 391 15.08 29.65 1.42
CA TYR A 391 15.97 29.00 2.40
C TYR A 391 17.40 29.53 2.32
N LEU A 392 17.99 29.54 1.13
CA LEU A 392 19.33 30.08 0.90
C LEU A 392 19.41 31.58 1.22
N GLY A 393 18.33 32.34 1.00
CA GLY A 393 18.23 33.76 1.32
C GLY A 393 18.19 34.09 2.80
N TYR A 394 17.87 33.12 3.66
CA TYR A 394 17.99 33.27 5.11
C TYR A 394 19.39 32.91 5.63
N ILE A 395 20.17 32.11 4.90
CA ILE A 395 21.51 31.68 5.30
C ILE A 395 22.57 32.62 4.72
N PHE A 396 22.45 32.98 3.45
CA PHE A 396 23.47 33.70 2.68
C PHE A 396 23.03 35.11 2.29
N ASN A 397 23.83 36.11 2.67
CA ASN A 397 23.65 37.51 2.26
C ASN A 397 24.32 37.80 0.90
N TRP A 398 23.90 37.12 -0.16
CA TRP A 398 24.49 37.32 -1.50
C TRP A 398 24.09 38.64 -2.19
N ARG A 399 24.93 39.10 -3.13
CA ARG A 399 24.68 40.27 -4.00
C ARG A 399 23.45 40.05 -4.89
N ASN A 400 22.73 41.11 -5.26
CA ASN A 400 21.50 41.01 -6.07
C ASN A 400 21.72 40.28 -7.40
N LYS A 401 22.88 40.48 -8.04
CA LYS A 401 23.21 39.86 -9.33
C LYS A 401 23.30 38.33 -9.25
N THR A 402 23.91 37.80 -8.19
CA THR A 402 24.04 36.34 -8.02
C THR A 402 22.69 35.70 -7.69
N TRP A 403 21.84 36.39 -6.92
CA TRP A 403 20.45 35.99 -6.69
C TRP A 403 19.65 35.88 -7.99
N LEU A 404 19.69 36.92 -8.83
CA LEU A 404 18.98 36.95 -10.10
C LEU A 404 19.53 35.90 -11.08
N LEU A 405 20.84 35.69 -11.10
CA LEU A 405 21.46 34.66 -11.93
C LEU A 405 21.02 33.24 -11.51
N LEU A 406 21.02 32.94 -10.21
CA LEU A 406 20.55 31.63 -9.71
C LEU A 406 19.06 31.42 -9.96
N ALA A 407 18.24 32.46 -9.77
CA ALA A 407 16.83 32.40 -10.10
C ALA A 407 16.60 32.18 -11.60
N GLY A 408 17.32 32.90 -12.46
CA GLY A 408 17.24 32.75 -13.92
C GLY A 408 17.68 31.37 -14.39
N LEU A 409 18.83 30.88 -13.93
CA LEU A 409 19.30 29.52 -14.22
C LEU A 409 18.34 28.45 -13.70
N GLY A 410 17.79 28.64 -12.49
CA GLY A 410 16.82 27.74 -11.90
C GLY A 410 15.53 27.66 -12.70
N ILE A 411 15.00 28.79 -13.16
CA ILE A 411 13.80 28.85 -14.02
C ILE A 411 14.07 28.16 -15.35
N LEU A 412 15.22 28.43 -15.98
CA LEU A 412 15.63 27.75 -17.21
C LEU A 412 15.73 26.22 -17.03
N ALA A 413 16.28 25.77 -15.90
CA ALA A 413 16.32 24.35 -15.56
C ALA A 413 14.92 23.76 -15.37
N CYS A 414 14.03 24.44 -14.65
CA CYS A 414 12.64 24.00 -14.45
C CYS A 414 11.88 23.88 -15.78
N LEU A 415 12.04 24.86 -16.67
CA LEU A 415 11.47 24.83 -18.02
C LEU A 415 12.07 23.72 -18.89
N GLY A 416 13.39 23.56 -18.87
CA GLY A 416 14.09 22.51 -19.61
C GLY A 416 13.63 21.11 -19.20
N VAL A 417 13.53 20.85 -17.90
CA VAL A 417 13.13 19.53 -17.40
C VAL A 417 11.66 19.22 -17.67
N ASN A 418 10.75 20.14 -17.35
CA ASN A 418 9.32 19.86 -17.40
C ASN A 418 8.72 20.05 -18.80
N VAL A 419 9.14 21.07 -19.54
CA VAL A 419 8.54 21.44 -20.82
C VAL A 419 9.29 20.82 -22.00
N VAL A 420 10.63 20.86 -21.98
CA VAL A 420 11.45 20.36 -23.10
C VAL A 420 11.66 18.86 -22.99
N LEU A 421 12.17 18.37 -21.85
CA LEU A 421 12.46 16.94 -21.65
C LEU A 421 11.22 16.12 -21.26
N LYS A 422 10.16 16.77 -20.76
CA LYS A 422 8.93 16.12 -20.27
C LYS A 422 9.19 15.00 -19.26
N ALA A 423 10.27 15.12 -18.47
CA ALA A 423 10.69 14.08 -17.54
C ALA A 423 9.71 13.97 -16.36
N ASP A 424 9.36 12.75 -15.95
CA ASP A 424 8.62 12.52 -14.72
C ASP A 424 9.55 12.50 -13.51
N LEU A 425 9.66 13.65 -12.84
CA LEU A 425 10.45 13.82 -11.62
C LEU A 425 9.59 13.96 -10.36
N ALA A 426 8.33 13.50 -10.39
CA ALA A 426 7.38 13.62 -9.28
C ALA A 426 7.96 13.14 -7.93
N LYS A 427 8.65 11.99 -7.91
CA LYS A 427 9.33 11.44 -6.71
C LYS A 427 10.46 12.35 -6.21
N ILE A 428 11.21 12.97 -7.11
CA ILE A 428 12.29 13.90 -6.76
C ILE A 428 11.71 15.18 -6.18
N TYR A 429 10.62 15.70 -6.74
CA TYR A 429 9.93 16.88 -6.22
C TYR A 429 9.37 16.64 -4.81
N ALA A 430 8.73 15.49 -4.60
CA ALA A 430 8.28 15.09 -3.27
C ALA A 430 9.44 14.93 -2.28
N LEU A 431 10.57 14.34 -2.70
CA LEU A 431 11.76 14.20 -1.86
C LEU A 431 12.38 15.57 -1.52
N ALA A 432 12.47 16.47 -2.50
CA ALA A 432 12.95 17.83 -2.30
C ALA A 432 12.05 18.59 -1.30
N ALA A 433 10.72 18.47 -1.42
CA ALA A 433 9.78 19.04 -0.46
C ALA A 433 9.96 18.45 0.95
N ALA A 434 10.05 17.11 1.05
CA ALA A 434 10.24 16.40 2.31
C ALA A 434 11.53 16.80 3.04
N ILE A 435 12.51 17.35 2.32
CA ILE A 435 13.78 17.81 2.88
C ILE A 435 13.77 19.31 3.17
N LEU A 436 13.38 20.10 2.17
CA LEU A 436 13.47 21.56 2.17
C LEU A 436 12.62 22.19 3.26
N TYR A 437 11.37 21.75 3.44
CA TYR A 437 10.44 22.41 4.36
C TYR A 437 10.72 22.11 5.84
N PRO A 438 11.06 20.86 6.25
CA PRO A 438 11.57 20.63 7.60
C PRO A 438 12.87 21.42 7.90
N ALA A 439 13.79 21.50 6.92
CA ALA A 439 15.00 22.30 7.05
C ALA A 439 14.68 23.80 7.20
N LEU A 440 13.81 24.35 6.36
CA LEU A 440 13.38 25.75 6.43
C LEU A 440 12.62 26.05 7.73
N SER A 441 11.73 25.16 8.16
CA SER A 441 10.99 25.26 9.42
C SER A 441 11.95 25.38 10.60
N SER A 442 12.94 24.49 10.66
CA SER A 442 13.97 24.53 11.70
C SER A 442 14.83 25.78 11.67
N LEU A 443 15.22 26.25 10.48
CA LEU A 443 16.00 27.49 10.32
C LEU A 443 15.24 28.71 10.86
N LEU A 444 13.97 28.84 10.50
CA LEU A 444 13.12 29.94 10.97
C LEU A 444 12.90 29.89 12.48
N MET A 445 12.71 28.69 13.04
CA MET A 445 12.61 28.50 14.48
C MET A 445 13.90 28.90 15.21
N LEU A 446 15.08 28.52 14.70
CA LEU A 446 16.37 28.89 15.29
C LEU A 446 16.56 30.42 15.31
N TYR A 447 16.25 31.10 14.20
CA TYR A 447 16.27 32.57 14.15
C TYR A 447 15.29 33.19 15.14
N TYR A 448 14.07 32.64 15.24
CA TYR A 448 13.06 33.12 16.17
C TYR A 448 13.51 32.98 17.63
N TRP A 449 13.99 31.80 18.04
CA TRP A 449 14.45 31.57 19.41
C TRP A 449 15.63 32.46 19.78
N ARG A 450 16.58 32.68 18.86
CA ARG A 450 17.73 33.57 19.08
C ARG A 450 17.31 35.04 19.24
N ASP A 451 16.46 35.55 18.35
CA ASP A 451 16.13 36.97 18.29
C ASP A 451 15.04 37.40 19.30
N ASN A 452 14.19 36.45 19.75
CA ASN A 452 13.01 36.74 20.57
C ASN A 452 13.08 36.20 22.01
N GLN A 453 14.28 36.00 22.56
CA GLN A 453 14.49 35.44 23.91
C GLN A 453 13.70 36.15 25.03
N GLN A 454 13.47 37.47 24.88
CA GLN A 454 12.79 38.32 25.88
C GLN A 454 11.27 38.13 25.92
N ARG A 455 10.69 37.40 24.95
CA ARG A 455 9.24 37.14 24.91
C ARG A 455 8.86 36.09 25.96
N PRO A 456 7.62 36.12 26.50
CA PRO A 456 7.17 35.11 27.45
C PRO A 456 7.11 33.72 26.80
N VAL A 457 7.39 32.68 27.60
CA VAL A 457 7.48 31.27 27.16
C VAL A 457 6.25 30.81 26.36
N TRP A 458 5.05 31.17 26.79
CA TRP A 458 3.81 30.76 26.11
C TRP A 458 3.70 31.36 24.69
N GLN A 459 4.12 32.61 24.47
CA GLN A 459 4.16 33.22 23.13
C GLN A 459 5.21 32.53 22.26
N GLN A 460 6.35 32.16 22.84
CA GLN A 460 7.39 31.43 22.12
C GLN A 460 6.90 30.05 21.67
N ILE A 461 6.17 29.33 22.53
CA ILE A 461 5.56 28.02 22.20
C ILE A 461 4.58 28.18 21.05
N ILE A 462 3.62 29.10 21.14
CA ILE A 462 2.59 29.29 20.11
C ILE A 462 3.21 29.63 18.76
N VAL A 463 4.14 30.59 18.71
CA VAL A 463 4.78 30.98 17.45
C VAL A 463 5.62 29.84 16.88
N SER A 464 6.32 29.08 17.73
CA SER A 464 7.11 27.92 17.27
C SER A 464 6.21 26.83 16.70
N LEU A 465 5.04 26.57 17.31
CA LEU A 465 4.04 25.65 16.76
C LEU A 465 3.47 26.15 15.43
N VAL A 466 3.21 27.46 15.28
CA VAL A 466 2.73 28.05 14.02
C VAL A 466 3.79 27.93 12.91
N ILE A 467 5.07 28.19 13.21
CA ILE A 467 6.16 27.98 12.24
C ILE A 467 6.27 26.50 11.90
N LEU A 468 6.28 25.62 12.90
CA LEU A 468 6.37 24.17 12.70
C LEU A 468 5.24 23.67 11.80
N LEU A 469 3.98 23.98 12.11
CA LEU A 469 2.83 23.52 11.35
C LEU A 469 2.74 24.21 9.98
N GLY A 470 2.85 25.53 9.93
CA GLY A 470 2.65 26.31 8.71
C GLY A 470 3.68 26.01 7.63
N ILE A 471 4.97 25.94 7.99
CA ILE A 471 6.04 25.67 7.02
C ILE A 471 5.99 24.22 6.54
N ASN A 472 5.77 23.27 7.46
CA ASN A 472 5.68 21.87 7.08
C ASN A 472 4.40 21.58 6.29
N ALA A 473 3.30 22.29 6.52
CA ALA A 473 2.09 22.19 5.70
C ALA A 473 2.34 22.54 4.23
N ILE A 474 3.23 23.49 3.95
CA ILE A 474 3.66 23.76 2.56
C ILE A 474 4.37 22.54 1.97
N GLY A 475 5.22 21.87 2.76
CA GLY A 475 5.87 20.63 2.35
C GLY A 475 4.90 19.49 2.12
N MET A 476 3.93 19.30 3.01
CA MET A 476 2.85 18.32 2.85
C MET A 476 2.06 18.58 1.57
N TYR A 477 1.62 19.82 1.36
CA TYR A 477 0.91 20.23 0.15
C TYR A 477 1.73 19.93 -1.10
N THR A 478 3.01 20.30 -1.11
CA THR A 478 3.90 20.07 -2.27
C THR A 478 4.10 18.59 -2.56
N ILE A 479 4.18 17.73 -1.53
CA ILE A 479 4.26 16.27 -1.71
C ILE A 479 2.96 15.74 -2.31
N VAL A 480 1.81 16.13 -1.75
CA VAL A 480 0.49 15.74 -2.22
C VAL A 480 0.28 16.13 -3.68
N THR A 481 0.61 17.37 -4.06
CA THR A 481 0.51 17.84 -5.45
C THR A 481 1.47 17.12 -6.39
N SER A 482 2.67 16.76 -5.90
CA SER A 482 3.67 16.06 -6.72
C SER A 482 3.25 14.63 -7.04
N LEU A 483 2.58 13.95 -6.10
CA LEU A 483 2.22 12.53 -6.18
C LEU A 483 0.69 12.33 -6.27
N ALA A 484 0.01 13.20 -7.02
CA ALA A 484 -1.45 13.24 -7.14
C ALA A 484 -2.04 12.16 -8.08
N ASP A 485 -1.20 11.57 -8.93
CA ASP A 485 -1.57 10.57 -9.95
C ASP A 485 -2.11 9.26 -9.32
N ILE A 486 -3.07 8.63 -10.01
CA ILE A 486 -3.69 7.33 -9.68
C ILE A 486 -2.64 6.26 -9.36
N LYS A 487 -1.50 6.26 -10.06
CA LYS A 487 -0.40 5.30 -9.81
C LYS A 487 0.10 5.34 -8.36
N TYR A 488 0.10 6.51 -7.73
CA TYR A 488 0.53 6.64 -6.34
C TYR A 488 -0.62 6.44 -5.34
N ILE A 489 -1.85 6.85 -5.69
CA ILE A 489 -3.05 6.58 -4.85
C ILE A 489 -3.22 5.06 -4.67
N MET A 490 -3.06 4.32 -5.77
CA MET A 490 -3.27 2.87 -5.82
C MET A 490 -2.05 2.05 -5.42
N ASN A 491 -0.98 2.71 -4.94
CA ASN A 491 0.26 2.07 -4.52
C ASN A 491 0.94 1.24 -5.64
N ILE A 492 0.69 1.54 -6.92
CA ILE A 492 1.45 0.96 -8.04
C ILE A 492 2.89 1.48 -7.94
N GLU A 493 3.02 2.79 -7.78
CA GLU A 493 4.27 3.45 -7.47
C GLU A 493 4.26 3.99 -6.04
N TYR A 494 5.38 3.86 -5.33
CA TYR A 494 5.54 4.37 -3.98
C TYR A 494 6.72 5.35 -3.88
N PHE A 495 6.68 6.16 -2.82
CA PHE A 495 7.73 7.13 -2.55
C PHE A 495 9.06 6.44 -2.22
N ARG A 496 10.05 6.60 -3.10
CA ARG A 496 11.43 6.13 -2.90
C ARG A 496 12.27 7.28 -2.36
N GLY A 497 13.01 7.03 -1.29
CA GLY A 497 13.86 8.06 -0.66
C GLY A 497 13.52 8.38 0.79
N VAL A 498 12.64 7.62 1.45
CA VAL A 498 12.30 7.78 2.87
C VAL A 498 13.56 7.91 3.74
N LYS A 499 14.57 7.05 3.54
CA LYS A 499 15.83 7.13 4.32
C LYS A 499 16.54 8.47 4.15
N VAL A 500 16.56 9.03 2.93
CA VAL A 500 17.19 10.33 2.63
C VAL A 500 16.36 11.47 3.25
N ALA A 501 15.03 11.41 3.13
CA ALA A 501 14.13 12.37 3.74
C ALA A 501 14.22 12.39 5.28
N PHE A 502 14.59 11.27 5.91
CA PHE A 502 14.80 11.18 7.35
C PHE A 502 16.18 11.68 7.81
N LEU A 503 17.20 11.58 6.96
CA LEU A 503 18.57 11.92 7.31
C LEU A 503 18.93 13.36 6.95
N LEU A 504 18.62 13.80 5.73
CA LEU A 504 19.15 15.07 5.22
C LEU A 504 18.63 16.29 5.99
N PRO A 505 17.36 16.36 6.45
CA PRO A 505 16.92 17.48 7.27
C PRO A 505 17.61 17.57 8.63
N LEU A 506 18.02 16.44 9.23
CA LEU A 506 18.80 16.43 10.46
C LEU A 506 20.21 17.00 10.21
N ILE A 507 20.84 16.64 9.09
CA ILE A 507 22.13 17.20 8.70
C ILE A 507 21.99 18.71 8.42
N LEU A 508 20.95 19.12 7.69
CA LEU A 508 20.67 20.52 7.43
C LEU A 508 20.35 21.29 8.71
N PHE A 509 19.73 20.67 9.71
CA PHE A 509 19.55 21.29 11.02
C PHE A 509 20.89 21.60 11.69
N VAL A 510 21.86 20.69 11.66
CA VAL A 510 23.21 20.95 12.18
C VAL A 510 23.83 22.16 11.46
N PHE A 511 23.70 22.21 10.14
CA PHE A 511 24.18 23.35 9.35
C PHE A 511 23.45 24.66 9.71
N ASN A 512 22.12 24.62 9.87
CA ASN A 512 21.31 25.76 10.27
C ASN A 512 21.70 26.27 11.66
N TYR A 513 21.91 25.37 12.61
CA TYR A 513 22.36 25.71 13.96
C TYR A 513 23.70 26.44 13.92
N LEU A 514 24.69 25.90 13.18
CA LEU A 514 26.00 26.54 13.03
C LEU A 514 25.90 27.90 12.32
N ALA A 515 25.07 28.01 11.28
CA ALA A 515 24.87 29.26 10.57
C ALA A 515 24.26 30.36 11.45
N VAL A 516 23.31 30.00 12.33
CA VAL A 516 22.57 30.95 13.17
C VAL A 516 23.34 31.37 14.44
N PHE A 517 24.03 30.43 15.10
CA PHE A 517 24.69 30.67 16.40
C PHE A 517 26.20 30.91 16.31
N VAL A 518 26.91 30.21 15.43
CA VAL A 518 28.39 30.30 15.32
C VAL A 518 28.83 31.36 14.31
N GLY A 519 28.01 31.61 13.27
CA GLY A 519 28.32 32.54 12.19
C GLY A 519 29.33 31.98 11.18
N GLY A 520 29.17 32.34 9.91
CA GLY A 520 29.89 31.73 8.78
C GLY A 520 31.42 31.83 8.82
N SER A 521 32.00 32.81 9.55
CA SER A 521 33.45 33.00 9.67
C SER A 521 34.13 32.08 10.69
N HIS A 522 33.39 31.53 11.67
CA HIS A 522 33.95 30.68 12.73
C HIS A 522 33.72 29.18 12.51
N LEU A 523 32.97 28.79 11.47
CA LEU A 523 32.60 27.40 11.19
C LEU A 523 33.82 26.53 10.83
N LYS A 524 34.79 27.08 10.08
CA LYS A 524 36.09 26.43 9.83
C LYS A 524 36.92 26.26 11.10
N LYS A 525 36.87 27.23 12.01
CA LYS A 525 37.60 27.19 13.28
C LYS A 525 36.97 26.19 14.24
N PHE A 526 35.64 26.18 14.36
CA PHE A 526 34.90 25.20 15.17
C PHE A 526 35.11 23.75 14.71
N LEU A 527 35.07 23.49 13.40
CA LEU A 527 35.36 22.16 12.86
C LEU A 527 36.83 21.77 13.09
N GLY A 528 37.77 22.71 12.91
CA GLY A 528 39.19 22.50 13.20
C GLY A 528 39.44 22.19 14.68
N ASP A 529 38.85 22.96 15.59
CA ASP A 529 38.97 22.79 17.04
C ASP A 529 38.30 21.48 17.50
N PHE A 530 37.15 21.10 16.91
CA PHE A 530 36.46 19.84 17.20
C PHE A 530 37.26 18.60 16.72
N LEU A 531 37.89 18.67 15.55
CA LEU A 531 38.77 17.61 15.01
C LEU A 531 40.11 17.52 15.76
N GLN A 532 40.58 18.62 16.36
CA GLN A 532 41.83 18.69 17.14
C GLN A 532 41.63 18.47 18.64
N SER A 533 40.38 18.42 19.11
CA SER A 533 40.04 18.07 20.49
C SER A 533 40.35 16.60 20.74
N SER A 534 41.11 16.28 21.79
CA SER A 534 41.32 14.89 22.19
C SER A 534 39.96 14.23 22.51
N PRO A 535 39.65 13.06 21.95
CA PRO A 535 38.37 12.42 22.19
C PRO A 535 38.27 12.01 23.66
N ASN A 536 37.53 12.79 24.43
CA ASN A 536 37.11 12.39 25.77
C ASN A 536 36.25 11.13 25.62
N TYR A 537 36.52 10.07 26.41
CA TYR A 537 35.74 8.83 26.39
C TYR A 537 34.23 9.06 26.56
N LEU A 538 33.84 10.12 27.28
CA LEU A 538 32.45 10.54 27.41
C LEU A 538 31.86 11.07 26.09
N ILE A 539 32.63 11.84 25.31
CA ILE A 539 32.20 12.34 24.00
C ILE A 539 32.11 11.18 23.01
N LEU A 540 33.07 10.25 23.05
CA LEU A 540 33.07 9.07 22.18
C LEU A 540 31.88 8.14 22.52
N GLY A 541 31.60 7.95 23.81
CA GLY A 541 30.44 7.19 24.28
C GLY A 541 29.10 7.84 23.89
N LEU A 542 28.97 9.16 24.04
CA LEU A 542 27.79 9.91 23.59
C LEU A 542 27.62 9.90 22.08
N ALA A 543 28.72 10.00 21.31
CA ALA A 543 28.69 9.88 19.86
C ALA A 543 28.26 8.48 19.41
N LEU A 544 28.75 7.42 20.09
CA LEU A 544 28.32 6.05 19.83
C LEU A 544 26.83 5.85 20.13
N ILE A 545 26.34 6.36 21.28
CA ILE A 545 24.91 6.33 21.63
C ILE A 545 24.09 7.12 20.60
N GLY A 546 24.57 8.28 20.15
CA GLY A 546 23.93 9.07 19.10
C GLY A 546 23.87 8.35 17.77
N LEU A 547 24.94 7.65 17.36
CA LEU A 547 24.98 6.82 16.16
C LEU A 547 24.04 5.61 16.27
N ILE A 548 23.99 4.95 17.42
CA ILE A 548 23.04 3.85 17.68
C ILE A 548 21.60 4.38 17.64
N GLY A 549 21.33 5.53 18.26
CA GLY A 549 20.02 6.18 18.22
C GLY A 549 19.59 6.56 16.80
N LEU A 550 20.53 7.09 16.00
CA LEU A 550 20.31 7.41 14.59
C LEU A 550 20.08 6.15 13.74
N TYR A 551 20.87 5.10 13.97
CA TYR A 551 20.68 3.79 13.32
C TYR A 551 19.31 3.21 13.64
N LEU A 552 18.92 3.17 14.92
CA LEU A 552 17.61 2.68 15.34
C LEU A 552 16.48 3.54 14.77
N TYR A 553 16.65 4.86 14.67
CA TYR A 553 15.68 5.78 14.08
C TYR A 553 15.45 5.51 12.59
N ILE A 554 16.52 5.27 11.83
CA ILE A 554 16.49 4.94 10.39
C ILE A 554 15.99 3.51 10.16
N ALA A 555 16.43 2.56 10.98
CA ALA A 555 15.99 1.18 10.90
C ALA A 555 14.47 1.07 11.16
N ARG A 556 13.93 1.88 12.08
CA ARG A 556 12.51 1.98 12.41
C ARG A 556 11.72 2.94 11.52
N SER A 557 12.30 3.51 10.46
CA SER A 557 11.56 4.34 9.49
C SER A 557 11.23 3.58 8.20
N GLY A 558 11.65 2.31 8.06
CA GLY A 558 11.31 1.44 6.94
C GLY A 558 10.12 0.52 7.23
N ASN A 559 9.58 -0.12 6.19
CA ASN A 559 8.37 -0.95 6.26
C ASN A 559 8.60 -2.37 6.79
N THR A 560 9.85 -2.77 6.99
CA THR A 560 10.26 -4.10 7.46
C THR A 560 11.32 -3.99 8.55
N SER A 561 11.00 -3.30 9.64
CA SER A 561 11.91 -3.28 10.79
C SER A 561 11.71 -4.55 11.63
N GLY A 562 12.61 -5.53 11.52
CA GLY A 562 12.68 -6.73 12.39
C GLY A 562 13.04 -6.43 13.86
N VAL A 563 12.79 -5.21 14.32
CA VAL A 563 13.01 -4.77 15.70
C VAL A 563 11.66 -4.81 16.40
N SER A 564 11.52 -5.69 17.39
CA SER A 564 10.28 -5.85 18.15
C SER A 564 9.84 -4.54 18.81
N VAL A 565 8.55 -4.26 18.68
CA VAL A 565 7.87 -3.15 19.35
C VAL A 565 7.56 -3.59 20.77
N SER A 566 7.74 -2.71 21.76
CA SER A 566 7.38 -3.06 23.13
C SER A 566 5.87 -3.29 23.24
N SER A 567 5.44 -4.22 24.09
CA SER A 567 4.01 -4.49 24.34
C SER A 567 3.25 -3.24 24.83
N LEU A 568 3.91 -2.37 25.61
CA LEU A 568 3.35 -1.09 26.04
C LEU A 568 3.13 -0.12 24.87
N GLU A 569 4.05 -0.08 23.90
CA GLU A 569 3.89 0.74 22.70
C GLU A 569 2.76 0.22 21.80
N LEU A 570 2.60 -1.11 21.68
CA LEU A 570 1.47 -1.70 20.95
C LEU A 570 0.13 -1.35 21.61
N ARG A 571 0.00 -1.57 22.93
CA ARG A 571 -1.22 -1.27 23.67
C ARG A 571 -1.58 0.21 23.65
N THR A 572 -0.60 1.10 23.79
CA THR A 572 -0.85 2.55 23.68
C THR A 572 -1.31 2.94 22.27
N ARG A 573 -0.79 2.30 21.23
CA ARG A 573 -1.26 2.51 19.85
C ARG A 573 -2.70 2.01 19.65
N GLU A 574 -3.05 0.84 20.18
CA GLU A 574 -4.42 0.29 20.14
C GLU A 574 -5.43 1.21 20.82
N VAL A 575 -5.09 1.76 22.00
CA VAL A 575 -5.92 2.74 22.70
C VAL A 575 -6.13 4.00 21.85
N LEU A 576 -5.06 4.51 21.23
CA LEU A 576 -5.16 5.68 20.36
C LEU A 576 -5.97 5.40 19.09
N GLU A 577 -5.93 4.18 18.56
CA GLU A 577 -6.68 3.74 17.37
C GLU A 577 -8.18 3.55 17.64
N THR A 578 -8.53 3.30 18.91
CA THR A 578 -9.92 3.28 19.40
C THR A 578 -10.46 4.71 19.54
N ILE A 579 -9.65 5.65 20.02
CA ILE A 579 -10.08 7.04 20.27
C ILE A 579 -10.14 7.88 18.99
N PHE A 580 -9.16 7.71 18.09
CA PHE A 580 -9.02 8.52 16.88
C PHE A 580 -9.31 7.68 15.63
N ILE A 581 -9.87 8.33 14.60
CA ILE A 581 -10.01 7.73 13.26
C ILE A 581 -8.62 7.39 12.71
N ALA A 582 -7.69 8.35 12.76
CA ALA A 582 -6.31 8.21 12.32
C ALA A 582 -5.36 8.32 13.52
N ARG A 583 -4.67 7.22 13.86
CA ARG A 583 -3.79 7.22 15.04
C ARG A 583 -2.62 8.22 14.85
N PRO A 584 -2.32 9.05 15.86
CA PRO A 584 -1.20 9.98 15.79
C PRO A 584 0.16 9.27 15.81
N ARG A 585 1.18 9.92 15.25
CA ARG A 585 2.52 9.31 15.17
C ARG A 585 3.23 9.35 16.50
N PHE A 586 3.66 8.17 16.95
CA PHE A 586 4.34 7.99 18.22
C PHE A 586 5.60 8.86 18.37
N LYS A 587 6.37 9.03 17.29
CA LYS A 587 7.58 9.87 17.27
C LYS A 587 7.28 11.36 17.53
N GLU A 588 6.14 11.85 17.08
CA GLU A 588 5.72 13.24 17.30
C GLU A 588 5.31 13.45 18.77
N ILE A 589 4.53 12.52 19.31
CA ILE A 589 3.99 12.59 20.68
C ILE A 589 5.09 12.44 21.75
N ILE A 590 6.04 11.52 21.55
CA ILE A 590 7.05 11.20 22.56
C ILE A 590 8.31 12.05 22.43
N ILE A 591 8.69 12.44 21.21
CA ILE A 591 9.97 13.14 20.96
C ILE A 591 9.70 14.57 20.51
N GLY A 592 8.98 14.75 19.41
CA GLY A 592 8.83 16.06 18.74
C GLY A 592 8.27 17.17 19.63
N TYR A 593 7.02 17.02 20.09
CA TYR A 593 6.35 18.05 20.89
C TYR A 593 6.95 18.20 22.30
N PRO A 594 7.27 17.12 23.05
CA PRO A 594 7.99 17.25 24.31
C PRO A 594 9.31 18.02 24.20
N ALA A 595 10.11 17.74 23.16
CA ALA A 595 11.36 18.44 22.93
C ALA A 595 11.16 19.93 22.65
N LEU A 596 10.10 20.29 21.91
CA LEU A 596 9.75 21.70 21.64
C LEU A 596 9.46 22.48 22.93
N PHE A 597 8.60 21.93 23.78
CA PHE A 597 8.23 22.57 25.04
C PHE A 597 9.42 22.66 25.99
N ALA A 598 10.18 21.57 26.13
CA ALA A 598 11.39 21.52 26.95
C ALA A 598 12.44 22.53 26.47
N LEU A 599 12.68 22.61 25.14
CA LEU A 599 13.66 23.54 24.56
C LEU A 599 13.32 24.97 24.92
N ILE A 600 12.07 25.39 24.69
CA ILE A 600 11.68 26.78 24.89
C ILE A 600 11.80 27.16 26.38
N TYR A 601 11.39 26.30 27.30
CA TYR A 601 11.51 26.56 28.73
C TYR A 601 12.99 26.61 29.19
N LEU A 602 13.77 25.60 28.85
CA LEU A 602 15.17 25.48 29.30
C LEU A 602 16.06 26.54 28.64
N TYR A 603 15.85 26.85 27.37
CA TYR A 603 16.60 27.89 26.68
C TYR A 603 16.26 29.29 27.22
N HIS A 604 14.99 29.56 27.51
CA HIS A 604 14.58 30.82 28.14
C HIS A 604 15.22 31.02 29.52
N LYS A 605 15.31 29.94 30.33
CA LYS A 605 15.86 30.00 31.69
C LYS A 605 17.39 30.00 31.74
N TYR A 606 18.04 29.07 31.04
CA TYR A 606 19.47 28.82 31.16
C TYR A 606 20.33 29.46 30.06
N LYS A 607 19.71 29.86 28.93
CA LYS A 607 20.38 30.51 27.78
C LYS A 607 21.58 29.75 27.20
N LYS A 608 21.62 28.43 27.40
CA LYS A 608 22.69 27.55 26.90
C LYS A 608 22.36 27.11 25.47
N GLU A 609 23.24 27.42 24.52
CA GLU A 609 23.06 27.07 23.11
C GLU A 609 23.06 25.54 22.88
N ALA A 610 23.82 24.79 23.67
CA ALA A 610 23.85 23.33 23.59
C ALA A 610 22.47 22.67 23.80
N VAL A 611 21.57 23.30 24.58
CA VAL A 611 20.19 22.82 24.79
C VAL A 611 19.40 22.92 23.49
N VAL A 612 19.61 23.99 22.72
CA VAL A 612 18.96 24.22 21.42
C VAL A 612 19.40 23.16 20.42
N PHE A 613 20.67 22.77 20.43
CA PHE A 613 21.19 21.72 19.54
C PHE A 613 20.53 20.37 19.80
N ILE A 614 20.56 19.88 21.05
CA ILE A 614 20.07 18.54 21.40
C ILE A 614 18.56 18.43 21.23
N LEU A 615 17.80 19.35 21.81
CA LEU A 615 16.34 19.31 21.74
C LEU A 615 15.83 19.73 20.36
N GLY A 616 16.58 20.55 19.64
CA GLY A 616 16.28 20.92 18.26
C GLY A 616 16.30 19.73 17.31
N LEU A 617 17.24 18.78 17.49
CA LEU A 617 17.23 17.52 16.74
C LEU A 617 15.92 16.74 16.98
N GLY A 618 15.44 16.67 18.23
CA GLY A 618 14.16 16.05 18.56
C GLY A 618 12.96 16.71 17.89
N ILE A 619 12.94 18.05 17.84
CA ILE A 619 11.89 18.82 17.14
C ILE A 619 11.92 18.54 15.64
N VAL A 620 13.11 18.47 15.03
CA VAL A 620 13.26 18.14 13.61
C VAL A 620 12.83 16.69 13.32
N MET A 621 13.09 15.74 14.22
CA MET A 621 12.52 14.38 14.08
C MET A 621 10.99 14.39 14.06
N GLY A 622 10.35 15.19 14.91
CA GLY A 622 8.90 15.42 14.87
C GLY A 622 8.45 16.05 13.55
N SER A 623 9.16 17.07 13.09
CA SER A 623 8.92 17.76 11.81
C SER A 623 9.00 16.81 10.61
N ILE A 624 10.02 15.96 10.56
CA ILE A 624 10.21 14.94 9.52
C ILE A 624 9.06 13.94 9.56
N SER A 625 8.72 13.41 10.75
CA SER A 625 7.61 12.48 10.93
C SER A 625 6.30 13.07 10.41
N MET A 626 6.07 14.36 10.67
CA MET A 626 4.86 15.05 10.27
C MET A 626 4.74 15.14 8.74
N VAL A 627 5.78 15.62 8.06
CA VAL A 627 5.80 15.74 6.59
C VAL A 627 5.77 14.37 5.92
N ASN A 628 6.50 13.39 6.46
CA ASN A 628 6.49 12.02 5.97
C ASN A 628 5.10 11.36 6.06
N SER A 629 4.14 11.91 6.82
CA SER A 629 2.76 11.37 6.84
C SER A 629 2.13 11.41 5.48
N PHE A 630 2.45 12.43 4.71
CA PHE A 630 1.93 12.67 3.38
C PHE A 630 2.78 12.01 2.29
N SER A 631 3.95 11.45 2.65
CA SER A 631 4.76 10.63 1.75
C SER A 631 4.24 9.18 1.60
N HIS A 632 3.34 8.74 2.50
CA HIS A 632 2.60 7.49 2.33
C HIS A 632 1.41 7.74 1.42
N VAL A 633 1.68 7.66 0.12
CA VAL A 633 0.78 8.20 -0.91
C VAL A 633 -0.51 7.42 -1.06
N PHE A 634 -0.62 6.22 -0.52
CA PHE A 634 -1.89 5.49 -0.48
C PHE A 634 -2.81 5.96 0.66
N THR A 635 -2.30 6.65 1.68
CA THR A 635 -3.13 7.17 2.76
C THR A 635 -3.85 8.42 2.27
N ALA A 636 -5.17 8.50 2.48
CA ALA A 636 -5.92 9.70 2.12
C ALA A 636 -5.35 10.97 2.79
N VAL A 637 -5.34 12.09 2.08
CA VAL A 637 -4.85 13.39 2.57
C VAL A 637 -5.61 13.81 3.82
N VAL A 638 -6.93 13.59 3.86
CA VAL A 638 -7.78 13.89 5.01
C VAL A 638 -7.38 13.07 6.23
N ILE A 639 -7.12 11.77 6.06
CA ILE A 639 -6.66 10.87 7.14
C ILE A 639 -5.28 11.29 7.64
N SER A 640 -4.36 11.66 6.75
CA SER A 640 -3.04 12.19 7.12
C SER A 640 -3.12 13.52 7.86
N ALA A 641 -4.05 14.40 7.48
CA ALA A 641 -4.29 15.66 8.18
C ALA A 641 -4.90 15.44 9.58
N GLN A 642 -5.90 14.56 9.70
CA GLN A 642 -6.48 14.15 10.99
C GLN A 642 -5.40 13.57 11.91
N ARG A 643 -4.49 12.75 11.37
CA ARG A 643 -3.34 12.21 12.10
C ARG A 643 -2.44 13.31 12.66
N THR A 644 -2.13 14.34 11.87
CA THR A 644 -1.33 15.49 12.32
C THR A 644 -2.05 16.31 13.38
N VAL A 645 -3.36 16.54 13.25
CA VAL A 645 -4.17 17.24 14.24
C VAL A 645 -4.25 16.45 15.56
N ALA A 646 -4.53 15.15 15.51
CA ALA A 646 -4.50 14.28 16.68
C ALA A 646 -3.11 14.29 17.34
N GLY A 647 -2.05 14.26 16.53
CA GLY A 647 -0.67 14.34 17.00
C GLY A 647 -0.38 15.65 17.72
N LEU A 648 -0.90 16.77 17.22
CA LEU A 648 -0.79 18.08 17.86
C LEU A 648 -1.55 18.13 19.19
N ILE A 649 -2.79 17.65 19.25
CA ILE A 649 -3.62 17.66 20.48
C ILE A 649 -2.93 16.85 21.58
N VAL A 650 -2.58 15.60 21.30
CA VAL A 650 -1.90 14.73 22.26
C VAL A 650 -0.50 15.26 22.56
N GLY A 651 0.18 15.81 21.56
CA GLY A 651 1.50 16.42 21.68
C GLY A 651 1.54 17.64 22.61
N ILE A 652 0.51 18.50 22.59
CA ILE A 652 0.38 19.62 23.52
C ILE A 652 0.23 19.10 24.96
N ILE A 653 -0.60 18.08 25.19
CA ILE A 653 -0.77 17.46 26.51
C ILE A 653 0.57 16.90 27.00
N MET A 654 1.27 16.13 26.16
CA MET A 654 2.58 15.57 26.49
C MET A 654 3.66 16.65 26.69
N GLY A 655 3.61 17.74 25.93
CA GLY A 655 4.48 18.90 26.11
C GLY A 655 4.27 19.59 27.46
N LEU A 656 3.01 19.76 27.88
CA LEU A 656 2.67 20.31 29.20
C LEU A 656 3.10 19.40 30.34
N ILE A 657 2.89 18.09 30.22
CA ILE A 657 3.39 17.09 31.19
C ILE A 657 4.91 17.19 31.29
N THR A 658 5.60 17.29 30.16
CA THR A 658 7.07 17.46 30.13
C THR A 658 7.51 18.70 30.90
N LEU A 659 6.83 19.83 30.74
CA LEU A 659 7.11 21.05 31.51
C LEU A 659 6.88 20.86 33.01
N ALA A 660 5.80 20.17 33.39
CA ALA A 660 5.50 19.87 34.80
C ALA A 660 6.59 18.99 35.43
N VAL A 661 7.04 17.95 34.71
CA VAL A 661 8.13 17.06 35.14
C VAL A 661 9.45 17.82 35.28
N ILE A 662 9.81 18.66 34.31
CA ILE A 662 11.04 19.47 34.40
C ILE A 662 10.98 20.40 35.62
N ARG A 663 9.85 21.08 35.86
CA ARG A 663 9.68 21.94 37.03
C ARG A 663 9.74 21.17 38.35
N ALA A 664 9.09 20.00 38.43
CA ALA A 664 9.15 19.15 39.60
C ALA A 664 10.58 18.68 39.90
N GLY A 665 11.32 18.28 38.85
CA GLY A 665 12.74 17.92 38.96
C GLY A 665 13.61 19.08 39.45
N GLU A 666 13.36 20.30 38.96
CA GLU A 666 14.06 21.50 39.45
C GLU A 666 13.77 21.78 40.92
N ILE A 667 12.52 21.65 41.36
CA ILE A 667 12.13 21.84 42.78
C ILE A 667 12.80 20.78 43.66
N LEU A 668 12.82 19.51 43.22
CA LEU A 668 13.48 18.44 43.96
C LEU A 668 14.98 18.65 44.04
N TYR A 669 15.63 19.07 42.96
CA TYR A 669 17.05 19.41 42.95
C TYR A 669 17.37 20.58 43.89
N GLN A 670 16.53 21.62 43.88
CA GLN A 670 16.66 22.77 44.79
C GLN A 670 16.39 22.43 46.26
N ARG A 671 15.65 21.35 46.55
CA ARG A 671 15.44 20.84 47.91
C ARG A 671 16.54 19.87 48.36
N TRP A 672 17.28 19.31 47.40
CA TRP A 672 18.35 18.35 47.66
C TRP A 672 19.72 19.04 47.80
N GLN A 673 19.91 20.16 47.12
CA GLN A 673 20.95 21.16 47.43
C GLN A 673 20.56 21.96 48.67
#